data_AF-A0A930Q7E7-F1
#
_entry.id   AF-A0A930Q7E7-F1
#
_cell.length_a   1.000
_cell.length_b   1.000
_cell.length_c   1.000
_cell.angle_alpha   90.00
_cell.angle_beta   90.00
_cell.angle_gamma   90.00
#
_symmetry.space_group_name_H-M   'P 1'
#
loop_
_entity.id
_entity.type
_entity.pdbx_description
1 polymer ?
#
loop_
_entity_poly.entity_id
_entity_poly.type
_entity_poly.pdbx_seq_one_letter_code
_entity_poly.pdbx_strand_id
1 'polypeptide(L)'
;MSWLATIPLLLFAVVVAFVPGYAMGWALRIPARLRIFLSPLLTFALVAVSAIVLGKTGIAWSLISFVVVAAVLVAAAAGLMWLVGRRWPSAVAGSDESSVSWPGNTVPLSWPVVGALLGGFLTLHATQHMVFGPEAFSQTLDNSFHLNAIRWIQEHGDASSLTMGAVSGTNQEPYFYPAGWHDFVYLIYNTTGTSIATATIVMVLLVAGVIWPCSLVAMCLSIPHLRRLQALAIPALTCGFFAFPGLLLFWGVLFPNLLGYALLPAFVALLSHMIQVMVHREYSVVLSLSLTILVGLGGLALVHPNAVVSAAVFAVPMLLGGVVQMWRVHDASVRERLVGTGVLVALIAGCVTAWSVLRPSEDASDLWTAVMSEGEAVYQFLFLGLENANPLGGNFAPAYLMGFLALWGVGYLLYKRRNLWLIGSWMLVGYMWIIAASVPRGDFRLLMVGPWYTDHFRLAALVVFPSVLLAGIGLGGALEGALSWVVRRVPRTARLNVATAGMGVTAVLVLVVAGLSSRTPAMHDATLVVAQRYQVTPTSEVLNQDEMNVINEIPKIVPKGDTIVNNPWDGSAYIYALADRHLTSYHFEFKISPKYAAIINDLKDARTNPEVCREVNEYKAHWYVHLENQGNFGPSEQKNYDGLVAAIDTDVLTPVYSSGPMTLYRISACDN
;
A
#
# COMPACT_ATOMS: atom_id res chain seq x y z
N MET A 1 17.46 -8.90 15.94
CA MET A 1 16.44 -8.51 16.94
C MET A 1 15.30 -9.56 17.05
N SER A 2 14.55 -9.64 18.17
CA SER A 2 13.39 -10.56 18.29
C SER A 2 12.05 -9.89 17.92
N TRP A 3 11.02 -10.69 17.58
CA TRP A 3 9.66 -10.16 17.35
C TRP A 3 9.05 -9.45 18.56
N LEU A 4 9.44 -9.81 19.78
CA LEU A 4 8.96 -9.11 20.98
C LEU A 4 9.50 -7.67 21.04
N ALA A 5 10.70 -7.43 20.53
CA ALA A 5 11.29 -6.11 20.49
C ALA A 5 10.64 -5.18 19.44
N THR A 6 9.86 -5.70 18.48
CA THR A 6 9.10 -4.85 17.55
C THR A 6 7.78 -4.34 18.13
N ILE A 7 7.29 -4.92 19.25
CA ILE A 7 6.04 -4.50 19.90
C ILE A 7 6.02 -3.00 20.23
N PRO A 8 7.01 -2.42 20.94
CA PRO A 8 7.01 -0.97 21.22
C PRO A 8 7.07 -0.13 19.94
N LEU A 9 7.77 -0.59 18.90
CA LEU A 9 7.85 0.11 17.60
C LEU A 9 6.49 0.10 16.88
N LEU A 10 5.78 -1.04 16.90
CA LEU A 10 4.45 -1.16 16.33
C LEU A 10 3.43 -0.32 17.10
N LEU A 11 3.50 -0.30 18.44
CA LEU A 11 2.65 0.57 19.27
C LEU A 11 2.90 2.05 18.95
N PHE A 12 4.16 2.47 18.82
CA PHE A 12 4.51 3.81 18.37
C PHE A 12 3.89 4.10 16.99
N ALA A 13 4.08 3.20 16.02
CA ALA A 13 3.54 3.37 14.67
C ALA A 13 2.00 3.44 14.68
N VAL A 14 1.30 2.64 15.50
CA VAL A 14 -0.15 2.73 15.69
C VAL A 14 -0.55 4.09 16.27
N VAL A 15 0.14 4.59 17.30
CA VAL A 15 -0.16 5.90 17.89
C VAL A 15 0.01 7.00 16.85
N VAL A 16 1.12 7.03 16.12
CA VAL A 16 1.37 8.03 15.09
C VAL A 16 0.38 7.90 13.92
N ALA A 17 -0.03 6.69 13.54
CA ALA A 17 -1.01 6.46 12.48
C ALA A 17 -2.44 6.87 12.85
N PHE A 18 -2.82 6.81 14.13
CA PHE A 18 -4.21 7.05 14.54
C PHE A 18 -4.43 8.41 15.22
N VAL A 19 -3.50 8.91 16.04
CA VAL A 19 -3.75 10.12 16.84
C VAL A 19 -3.95 11.40 16.01
N PRO A 20 -3.07 11.74 15.04
CA PRO A 20 -3.22 12.97 14.23
C PRO A 20 -4.51 12.94 13.41
N GLY A 21 -4.81 11.80 12.78
CA GLY A 21 -6.03 11.60 12.01
C GLY A 21 -7.29 11.60 12.86
N TYR A 22 -7.23 11.10 14.10
CA TYR A 22 -8.35 11.21 15.04
C TYR A 22 -8.61 12.68 15.39
N ALA A 23 -7.57 13.47 15.66
CA ALA A 23 -7.69 14.89 15.93
C ALA A 23 -8.24 15.66 14.71
N MET A 24 -7.78 15.34 13.50
CA MET A 24 -8.34 15.89 12.25
C MET A 24 -9.81 15.48 12.06
N GLY A 25 -10.15 14.22 12.33
CA GLY A 25 -11.53 13.76 12.26
C GLY A 25 -12.44 14.44 13.29
N TRP A 26 -11.94 14.74 14.49
CA TRP A 26 -12.65 15.57 15.46
C TRP A 26 -12.87 16.99 14.94
N ALA A 27 -11.82 17.63 14.42
CA ALA A 27 -11.88 18.97 13.85
C ALA A 27 -12.88 19.07 12.68
N LEU A 28 -12.93 18.04 11.83
CA LEU A 28 -13.86 17.92 10.72
C LEU A 28 -15.26 17.46 11.14
N ARG A 29 -15.55 17.25 12.44
CA ARG A 29 -16.83 16.76 12.97
C ARG A 29 -17.26 15.39 12.43
N ILE A 30 -16.29 14.48 12.28
CA ILE A 30 -16.58 13.07 11.99
C ILE A 30 -17.16 12.41 13.26
N PRO A 31 -18.27 11.65 13.16
CA PRO A 31 -18.85 10.93 14.29
C PRO A 31 -17.83 10.00 14.95
N ALA A 32 -17.84 9.92 16.29
CA ALA A 32 -16.93 9.05 17.04
C ALA A 32 -16.96 7.58 16.57
N ARG A 33 -18.13 7.11 16.12
CA ARG A 33 -18.34 5.77 15.55
C ARG A 33 -17.47 5.47 14.32
N LEU A 34 -17.10 6.47 13.53
CA LEU A 34 -16.28 6.34 12.32
C LEU A 34 -14.87 6.89 12.50
N ARG A 35 -14.69 7.85 13.40
CA ARG A 35 -13.47 8.66 13.53
C ARG A 35 -12.21 7.81 13.67
N ILE A 36 -12.21 6.81 14.56
CA ILE A 36 -11.04 5.94 14.78
C ILE A 36 -10.66 5.15 13.53
N PHE A 37 -11.64 4.66 12.77
CA PHE A 37 -11.41 3.82 11.59
C PHE A 37 -11.02 4.63 10.34
N LEU A 38 -11.40 5.91 10.29
CA LEU A 38 -10.96 6.85 9.27
C LEU A 38 -9.64 7.54 9.63
N SER A 39 -9.13 7.34 10.86
CA SER A 39 -7.95 8.07 11.34
C SER A 39 -6.69 7.81 10.50
N PRO A 40 -6.32 6.56 10.13
CA PRO A 40 -5.14 6.33 9.30
C PRO A 40 -5.19 7.10 7.98
N LEU A 41 -6.34 7.08 7.29
CA LEU A 41 -6.56 7.80 6.03
C LEU A 41 -6.24 9.31 6.16
N LEU A 42 -6.70 9.93 7.26
CA LEU A 42 -6.47 11.35 7.51
C LEU A 42 -5.03 11.63 7.97
N THR A 43 -4.42 10.72 8.73
CA THR A 43 -3.03 10.85 9.16
C THR A 43 -2.08 10.83 7.97
N PHE A 44 -2.24 9.91 7.02
CA PHE A 44 -1.33 9.85 5.87
C PHE A 44 -1.45 11.08 4.96
N ALA A 45 -2.62 11.73 4.91
CA ALA A 45 -2.76 13.05 4.30
C ALA A 45 -1.99 14.13 5.07
N LEU A 46 -2.10 14.14 6.40
CA LEU A 46 -1.35 15.07 7.25
C LEU A 46 0.17 14.88 7.10
N VAL A 47 0.64 13.63 7.10
CA VAL A 47 2.06 13.27 6.96
C VAL A 47 2.61 13.81 5.65
N ALA A 48 2.03 13.42 4.52
CA ALA A 48 2.55 13.80 3.22
C ALA A 48 2.43 15.31 2.92
N VAL A 49 1.34 15.95 3.34
CA VAL A 49 1.20 17.41 3.19
C VAL A 49 2.20 18.14 4.09
N SER A 50 2.42 17.68 5.31
CA SER A 50 3.39 18.29 6.22
C SER A 50 4.82 18.16 5.69
N ALA A 51 5.17 17.02 5.09
CA ALA A 51 6.47 16.81 4.46
C ALA A 51 6.73 17.81 3.33
N ILE A 52 5.73 18.04 2.46
CA ILE A 52 5.81 19.05 1.39
C ILE A 52 5.95 20.48 1.96
N VAL A 53 5.18 20.83 2.99
CA VAL A 53 5.25 22.16 3.62
C VAL A 53 6.61 22.39 4.28
N LEU A 54 7.13 21.39 4.99
CA LEU A 54 8.42 21.46 5.69
C LEU A 54 9.59 21.51 4.70
N GLY A 55 9.57 20.69 3.65
CA GLY A 55 10.56 20.76 2.57
C GLY A 55 10.62 22.14 1.91
N LYS A 56 9.47 22.78 1.66
CA LYS A 56 9.41 24.16 1.13
C LYS A 56 9.93 25.23 2.08
N THR A 57 9.89 24.98 3.39
CA THR A 57 10.34 25.93 4.40
C THR A 57 11.78 25.66 4.88
N GLY A 58 12.41 24.59 4.37
CA GLY A 58 13.76 24.17 4.77
C GLY A 58 13.84 23.63 6.21
N ILE A 59 12.70 23.32 6.83
CA ILE A 59 12.66 22.74 8.17
C ILE A 59 12.79 21.23 8.04
N ALA A 60 13.77 20.64 8.75
CA ALA A 60 14.00 19.20 8.69
C ALA A 60 12.76 18.39 9.10
N TRP A 61 12.48 17.33 8.33
CA TRP A 61 11.42 16.37 8.62
C TRP A 61 11.75 15.58 9.89
N SER A 62 10.85 15.61 10.87
CA SER A 62 10.98 14.91 12.15
C SER A 62 9.62 14.76 12.81
N LEU A 63 9.51 13.95 13.86
CA LEU A 63 8.26 13.82 14.60
C LEU A 63 7.79 15.17 15.19
N ILE A 64 8.72 15.99 15.68
CA ILE A 64 8.39 17.28 16.30
C ILE A 64 7.85 18.26 15.25
N SER A 65 8.59 18.43 14.13
CA SER A 65 8.15 19.32 13.05
C SER A 65 6.84 18.86 12.43
N PHE A 66 6.64 17.55 12.26
CA PHE A 66 5.36 16.96 11.84
C PHE A 66 4.22 17.31 12.79
N VAL A 67 4.37 17.08 14.10
CA VAL A 67 3.30 17.33 15.10
C VAL A 67 2.88 18.80 15.11
N VAL A 68 3.83 19.73 14.99
CA VAL A 68 3.54 21.17 14.93
C VAL A 68 2.70 21.51 13.70
N VAL A 69 3.12 21.07 12.50
CA VAL A 69 2.37 21.35 11.27
C VAL A 69 1.00 20.67 11.28
N ALA A 70 0.94 19.40 11.72
CA ALA A 70 -0.32 18.68 11.87
C ALA A 70 -1.28 19.40 12.83
N ALA A 71 -0.80 19.90 13.97
CA ALA A 71 -1.61 20.68 14.92
C ALA A 71 -2.16 21.97 14.28
N VAL A 72 -1.36 22.67 13.48
CA VAL A 72 -1.81 23.86 12.73
C VAL A 72 -2.89 23.49 11.72
N LEU A 73 -2.72 22.41 10.96
CA LEU A 73 -3.71 21.94 9.99
C LEU A 73 -5.03 21.52 10.67
N VAL A 74 -4.95 20.82 11.80
CA VAL A 74 -6.11 20.45 12.62
C VAL A 74 -6.82 21.68 13.17
N ALA A 75 -6.07 22.67 13.69
CA ALA A 75 -6.63 23.92 14.19
C ALA A 75 -7.29 24.73 13.07
N ALA A 76 -6.72 24.76 11.87
CA ALA A 76 -7.29 25.41 10.71
C ALA A 76 -8.62 24.75 10.28
N ALA A 77 -8.67 23.41 10.25
CA ALA A 77 -9.90 22.66 9.97
C ALA A 77 -10.98 22.93 11.02
N ALA A 78 -10.62 22.90 12.31
CA ALA A 78 -11.55 23.20 13.41
C ALA A 78 -12.07 24.65 13.34
N GLY A 79 -11.17 25.60 13.08
CA GLY A 79 -11.50 27.01 12.90
C GLY A 79 -12.45 27.24 11.72
N LEU A 80 -12.21 26.58 10.59
CA LEU A 80 -13.11 26.61 9.43
C LEU A 80 -14.50 26.09 9.79
N MET A 81 -14.57 24.90 10.41
CA MET A 81 -15.84 24.29 10.82
C MET A 81 -16.59 25.14 11.84
N TRP A 82 -15.88 25.82 12.75
CA TRP A 82 -16.45 26.75 13.70
C TRP A 82 -16.99 28.03 13.03
N LEU A 83 -16.20 28.66 12.16
CA LEU A 83 -16.60 29.88 11.43
C LEU A 83 -17.83 29.63 10.54
N VAL A 84 -17.83 28.52 9.80
CA VAL A 84 -18.96 28.14 8.94
C VAL A 84 -20.18 27.79 9.78
N GLY A 85 -20.03 27.02 10.86
CA GLY A 85 -21.13 26.69 11.76
C GLY A 85 -21.74 27.91 12.45
N ARG A 86 -20.94 28.95 12.74
CA ARG A 86 -21.42 30.22 13.30
C ARG A 86 -22.18 31.06 12.28
N ARG A 87 -21.74 31.08 11.01
CA ARG A 87 -22.33 31.92 9.94
C ARG A 87 -23.54 31.25 9.28
N TRP A 88 -23.50 29.92 9.15
CA TRP A 88 -24.55 29.08 8.54
C TRP A 88 -24.80 27.83 9.40
N PRO A 89 -25.60 27.95 10.48
CA PRO A 89 -25.88 26.83 11.38
C PRO A 89 -26.49 25.60 10.71
N SER A 90 -27.19 25.78 9.58
CA SER A 90 -27.76 24.68 8.79
C SER A 90 -26.72 23.90 7.96
N ALA A 91 -25.54 24.49 7.70
CA ALA A 91 -24.50 23.89 6.87
C ALA A 91 -23.56 22.95 7.65
N VAL A 92 -23.64 22.98 8.99
CA VAL A 92 -22.80 22.17 9.85
C VAL A 92 -23.64 21.58 10.99
N ALA A 93 -23.62 20.26 11.16
CA ALA A 93 -24.23 19.60 12.30
C ALA A 93 -23.76 20.21 13.64
N GLY A 94 -24.62 20.22 14.66
CA GLY A 94 -24.39 20.84 15.96
C GLY A 94 -23.06 20.43 16.61
N SER A 95 -22.56 21.25 17.55
CA SER A 95 -21.28 21.02 18.22
C SER A 95 -21.30 19.88 19.25
N ASP A 96 -22.49 19.42 19.63
CA ASP A 96 -22.62 18.33 20.59
C ASP A 96 -22.25 17.00 19.93
N GLU A 97 -21.23 16.32 20.46
CA GLU A 97 -20.67 15.11 19.86
C GLU A 97 -21.68 13.95 19.81
N SER A 98 -22.62 13.92 20.77
CA SER A 98 -23.77 13.00 20.75
C SER A 98 -24.78 13.28 19.63
N SER A 99 -24.78 14.49 19.07
CA SER A 99 -25.74 14.92 18.05
C SER A 99 -25.25 14.71 16.61
N VAL A 100 -23.94 14.48 16.41
CA VAL A 100 -23.37 14.31 15.07
C VAL A 100 -23.41 12.83 14.67
N SER A 101 -24.39 12.48 13.84
CA SER A 101 -24.48 11.17 13.18
C SER A 101 -24.40 11.32 11.67
N TRP A 102 -23.56 10.52 11.02
CA TRP A 102 -23.63 10.34 9.57
C TRP A 102 -24.58 9.20 9.24
N PRO A 103 -25.32 9.28 8.12
CA PRO A 103 -26.22 8.22 7.72
C PRO A 103 -25.38 6.99 7.31
N GLY A 104 -25.82 5.82 7.77
CA GLY A 104 -25.09 4.56 7.70
C GLY A 104 -25.99 3.41 8.14
N ASN A 105 -25.42 2.23 8.42
CA ASN A 105 -26.20 1.16 9.03
C ASN A 105 -26.26 1.26 10.57
N THR A 106 -27.12 0.46 11.19
CA THR A 106 -27.30 0.40 12.65
C THR A 106 -26.57 -0.79 13.29
N VAL A 107 -25.62 -1.43 12.59
CA VAL A 107 -24.90 -2.58 13.13
C VAL A 107 -24.07 -2.15 14.35
N PRO A 108 -24.19 -2.84 15.51
CA PRO A 108 -23.38 -2.51 16.67
C PRO A 108 -21.89 -2.64 16.35
N LEU A 109 -21.11 -1.62 16.74
CA LEU A 109 -19.70 -1.51 16.39
C LEU A 109 -18.86 -2.72 16.84
N SER A 110 -19.27 -3.38 17.92
CA SER A 110 -18.60 -4.56 18.46
C SER A 110 -18.43 -5.69 17.43
N TRP A 111 -19.38 -5.86 16.50
CA TRP A 111 -19.34 -6.96 15.53
C TRP A 111 -18.18 -6.83 14.54
N PRO A 112 -18.09 -5.75 13.73
CA PRO A 112 -16.94 -5.59 12.84
C PRO A 112 -15.63 -5.38 13.59
N VAL A 113 -15.63 -4.78 14.79
CA VAL A 113 -14.41 -4.64 15.59
C VAL A 113 -13.87 -5.99 16.04
N VAL A 114 -14.70 -6.89 16.58
CA VAL A 114 -14.25 -8.24 16.97
C VAL A 114 -13.72 -9.01 15.77
N GLY A 115 -14.37 -8.88 14.62
CA GLY A 115 -13.89 -9.50 13.38
C GLY A 115 -12.54 -8.92 12.95
N ALA A 116 -12.37 -7.60 13.00
CA ALA A 116 -11.13 -6.91 12.68
C ALA A 116 -9.98 -7.27 13.63
N LEU A 117 -10.25 -7.45 14.93
CA LEU A 117 -9.25 -7.87 15.89
C LEU A 117 -8.72 -9.28 15.57
N LEU A 118 -9.61 -10.25 15.30
CA LEU A 118 -9.19 -11.60 14.94
C LEU A 118 -8.51 -11.64 13.56
N GLY A 119 -9.17 -11.11 12.54
CA GLY A 119 -8.65 -11.11 11.17
C GLY A 119 -7.33 -10.34 11.06
N GLY A 120 -7.25 -9.19 11.71
CA GLY A 120 -6.01 -8.41 11.82
C GLY A 120 -4.90 -9.15 12.56
N PHE A 121 -5.19 -9.80 13.69
CA PHE A 121 -4.20 -10.62 14.40
C PHE A 121 -3.67 -11.78 13.54
N LEU A 122 -4.57 -12.52 12.87
CA LEU A 122 -4.19 -13.64 12.02
C LEU A 122 -3.41 -13.18 10.77
N THR A 123 -3.84 -12.10 10.13
CA THR A 123 -3.10 -11.49 9.01
C THR A 123 -1.73 -11.00 9.47
N LEU A 124 -1.63 -10.30 10.61
CA LEU A 124 -0.36 -9.86 11.18
C LEU A 124 0.58 -11.04 11.41
N HIS A 125 0.08 -12.12 12.01
CA HIS A 125 0.88 -13.32 12.28
C HIS A 125 1.37 -13.98 10.99
N ALA A 126 0.51 -14.10 9.97
CA ALA A 126 0.91 -14.61 8.66
C ALA A 126 1.98 -13.69 8.02
N THR A 127 1.81 -12.37 8.11
CA THR A 127 2.77 -11.40 7.59
C THR A 127 4.12 -11.45 8.31
N GLN A 128 4.16 -11.74 9.62
CA GLN A 128 5.43 -11.98 10.33
C GLN A 128 6.23 -13.13 9.73
N HIS A 129 5.55 -14.23 9.36
CA HIS A 129 6.19 -15.35 8.67
C HIS A 129 6.60 -15.00 7.24
N MET A 130 5.77 -14.23 6.52
CA MET A 130 6.07 -13.77 5.15
C MET A 130 7.32 -12.91 5.07
N VAL A 131 7.59 -12.06 6.05
CA VAL A 131 8.76 -11.16 6.02
C VAL A 131 9.98 -11.74 6.74
N PHE A 132 9.94 -13.03 7.10
CA PHE A 132 11.01 -13.83 7.71
C PHE A 132 11.49 -13.36 9.10
N GLY A 133 11.91 -12.10 9.25
CA GLY A 133 12.44 -11.56 10.49
C GLY A 133 12.34 -10.04 10.61
N PRO A 134 12.53 -9.48 11.82
CA PRO A 134 12.33 -8.05 12.09
C PRO A 134 13.44 -7.14 11.56
N GLU A 135 14.58 -7.69 11.12
CA GLU A 135 15.67 -6.96 10.46
C GLU A 135 15.85 -7.42 9.01
N ALA A 136 14.94 -8.29 8.53
CA ALA A 136 14.96 -8.74 7.16
C ALA A 136 14.55 -7.61 6.21
N PHE A 137 15.01 -7.73 4.98
CA PHE A 137 14.65 -6.83 3.89
C PHE A 137 14.46 -7.65 2.62
N SER A 138 13.63 -7.13 1.71
CA SER A 138 13.32 -7.86 0.48
C SER A 138 14.51 -7.90 -0.47
N GLN A 139 14.75 -9.08 -1.03
CA GLN A 139 15.66 -9.39 -2.12
C GLN A 139 14.96 -9.16 -3.46
N THR A 140 14.51 -7.92 -3.69
CA THR A 140 13.91 -7.46 -4.94
C THR A 140 14.50 -6.11 -5.34
N LEU A 141 14.46 -5.78 -6.63
CA LEU A 141 15.15 -4.62 -7.19
C LEU A 141 14.68 -3.30 -6.56
N ASP A 142 13.37 -3.08 -6.55
CA ASP A 142 12.75 -1.83 -6.08
C ASP A 142 12.97 -1.56 -4.57
N ASN A 143 13.31 -2.58 -3.77
CA ASN A 143 13.52 -2.38 -2.35
C ASN A 143 14.74 -1.47 -2.06
N SER A 144 15.74 -1.45 -2.95
CA SER A 144 16.88 -0.52 -2.87
C SER A 144 16.40 0.94 -2.84
N PHE A 145 15.49 1.31 -3.75
CA PHE A 145 14.88 2.65 -3.77
C PHE A 145 14.21 2.98 -2.45
N HIS A 146 13.38 2.07 -1.92
CA HIS A 146 12.60 2.33 -0.72
C HIS A 146 13.47 2.57 0.50
N LEU A 147 14.53 1.77 0.69
CA LEU A 147 15.45 1.95 1.82
C LEU A 147 16.33 3.20 1.61
N ASN A 148 16.80 3.43 0.39
CA ASN A 148 17.65 4.59 0.07
C ASN A 148 16.89 5.90 0.19
N ALA A 149 15.61 5.95 -0.14
CA ALA A 149 14.80 7.14 0.07
C ALA A 149 14.66 7.49 1.57
N ILE A 150 14.58 6.50 2.47
CA ILE A 150 14.56 6.76 3.92
C ILE A 150 15.91 7.32 4.40
N ARG A 151 17.02 6.79 3.87
CA ARG A 151 18.37 7.32 4.11
C ARG A 151 18.52 8.75 3.57
N TRP A 152 17.97 9.01 2.37
CA TRP A 152 17.99 10.31 1.73
C TRP A 152 17.28 11.37 2.58
N ILE A 153 16.12 11.04 3.15
CA ILE A 153 15.41 11.91 4.09
C ILE A 153 16.29 12.19 5.33
N GLN A 154 17.02 11.20 5.83
CA GLN A 154 17.92 11.39 6.97
C GLN A 154 19.04 12.39 6.66
N GLU A 155 19.63 12.28 5.48
CA GLU A 155 20.77 13.10 5.08
C GLU A 155 20.36 14.54 4.74
N HIS A 156 19.28 14.70 3.97
CA HIS A 156 18.87 15.99 3.44
C HIS A 156 17.85 16.71 4.33
N GLY A 157 17.20 15.99 5.25
CA GLY A 157 16.10 16.50 6.06
C GLY A 157 14.82 16.78 5.29
N ASP A 158 14.73 16.43 4.00
CA ASP A 158 13.56 16.67 3.14
C ASP A 158 12.86 15.36 2.79
N ALA A 159 11.57 15.29 3.14
CA ALA A 159 10.66 14.17 2.84
C ALA A 159 9.61 14.55 1.78
N SER A 160 9.73 15.72 1.14
CA SER A 160 8.74 16.21 0.20
C SER A 160 8.58 15.30 -1.03
N SER A 161 7.33 14.91 -1.32
CA SER A 161 6.97 14.23 -2.57
C SER A 161 7.34 15.03 -3.84
N LEU A 162 7.64 16.33 -3.72
CA LEU A 162 8.03 17.16 -4.87
C LEU A 162 9.52 17.00 -5.26
N THR A 163 10.34 16.46 -4.35
CA THR A 163 11.79 16.36 -4.49
C THR A 163 12.29 14.92 -4.39
N MET A 164 11.49 14.01 -3.83
CA MET A 164 11.85 12.61 -3.57
C MET A 164 12.34 11.83 -4.81
N GLY A 165 11.92 12.22 -6.02
CA GLY A 165 12.42 11.61 -7.26
C GLY A 165 13.95 11.71 -7.43
N ALA A 166 14.60 12.67 -6.76
CA ALA A 166 16.07 12.84 -6.80
C ALA A 166 16.83 11.55 -6.43
N VAL A 167 16.27 10.68 -5.60
CA VAL A 167 16.91 9.42 -5.17
C VAL A 167 17.22 8.49 -6.35
N SER A 168 16.38 8.49 -7.39
CA SER A 168 16.58 7.69 -8.60
C SER A 168 16.86 8.54 -9.84
N GLY A 169 17.06 9.85 -9.65
CA GLY A 169 17.42 10.76 -10.71
C GLY A 169 18.92 10.66 -11.00
N THR A 170 19.28 10.53 -12.27
CA THR A 170 20.68 10.35 -12.70
C THR A 170 21.62 11.51 -12.30
N ASN A 171 21.10 12.74 -12.19
CA ASN A 171 21.84 13.89 -11.65
C ASN A 171 21.31 14.32 -10.28
N GLN A 172 20.55 13.45 -9.63
CA GLN A 172 19.82 13.73 -8.38
C GLN A 172 18.89 14.95 -8.50
N GLU A 173 18.39 15.20 -9.71
CA GLU A 173 17.47 16.29 -9.96
C GLU A 173 16.11 16.01 -9.30
N PRO A 174 15.53 16.99 -8.57
CA PRO A 174 14.27 16.79 -7.90
C PRO A 174 13.12 16.68 -8.90
N TYR A 175 12.32 15.63 -8.75
CA TYR A 175 11.05 15.52 -9.45
C TYR A 175 10.02 14.82 -8.55
N PHE A 176 8.75 14.84 -8.98
CA PHE A 176 7.66 14.31 -8.20
C PHE A 176 7.74 12.79 -8.04
N TYR A 177 7.70 12.32 -6.79
CA TYR A 177 7.48 10.93 -6.42
C TYR A 177 6.57 10.87 -5.18
N PRO A 178 5.50 10.06 -5.14
CA PRO A 178 4.59 9.98 -3.99
C PRO A 178 5.26 9.35 -2.76
N ALA A 179 5.78 10.18 -1.85
CA ALA A 179 6.63 9.76 -0.73
C ALA A 179 5.88 9.43 0.57
N GLY A 180 4.54 9.51 0.61
CA GLY A 180 3.78 9.45 1.86
C GLY A 180 3.99 8.17 2.70
N TRP A 181 4.42 7.08 2.07
CA TRP A 181 4.88 5.88 2.77
C TRP A 181 6.26 6.08 3.42
N HIS A 182 7.23 6.59 2.66
CA HIS A 182 8.61 6.85 3.12
C HIS A 182 8.64 7.86 4.26
N ASP A 183 7.84 8.92 4.16
CA ASP A 183 7.71 9.97 5.18
C ASP A 183 7.37 9.35 6.55
N PHE A 184 6.45 8.39 6.57
CA PHE A 184 5.99 7.71 7.77
C PHE A 184 7.00 6.69 8.29
N VAL A 185 7.62 5.91 7.41
CA VAL A 185 8.68 4.97 7.81
C VAL A 185 9.86 5.71 8.43
N TYR A 186 10.22 6.86 7.86
CA TYR A 186 11.25 7.73 8.43
C TYR A 186 10.89 8.19 9.85
N LEU A 187 9.63 8.53 10.14
CA LEU A 187 9.21 8.87 11.51
C LEU A 187 9.43 7.72 12.50
N ILE A 188 9.21 6.48 12.10
CA ILE A 188 9.51 5.29 12.91
C ILE A 188 11.03 5.19 13.11
N TYR A 189 11.78 5.17 12.01
CA TYR A 189 13.23 5.04 12.00
C TYR A 189 13.91 6.11 12.88
N ASN A 190 13.67 7.39 12.58
CA ASN A 190 14.35 8.52 13.19
C ASN A 190 13.96 8.71 14.68
N THR A 191 12.71 8.44 15.04
CA THR A 191 12.26 8.64 16.44
C THR A 191 12.73 7.50 17.35
N THR A 192 12.72 6.26 16.86
CA THR A 192 13.01 5.09 17.69
C THR A 192 14.47 4.66 17.67
N GLY A 193 15.26 5.16 16.72
CA GLY A 193 16.67 4.78 16.54
C GLY A 193 16.86 3.35 16.05
N THR A 194 15.81 2.71 15.52
CA THR A 194 15.87 1.36 14.95
C THR A 194 16.55 1.36 13.56
N SER A 195 16.76 0.19 12.96
CA SER A 195 17.26 0.10 11.57
C SER A 195 16.18 0.49 10.55
N ILE A 196 16.59 0.95 9.36
CA ILE A 196 15.65 1.24 8.25
C ILE A 196 14.85 -0.02 7.89
N ALA A 197 15.51 -1.18 7.81
CA ALA A 197 14.86 -2.47 7.54
C ALA A 197 13.77 -2.78 8.58
N THR A 198 14.07 -2.61 9.86
CA THR A 198 13.09 -2.82 10.93
C THR A 198 11.92 -1.85 10.88
N ALA A 199 12.17 -0.56 10.61
CA ALA A 199 11.10 0.42 10.45
C ALA A 199 10.17 0.05 9.29
N THR A 200 10.72 -0.44 8.18
CA THR A 200 9.98 -0.98 7.02
C THR A 200 9.12 -2.19 7.41
N ILE A 201 9.68 -3.17 8.12
CA ILE A 201 8.90 -4.33 8.60
C ILE A 201 7.78 -3.94 9.54
N VAL A 202 8.03 -3.02 10.48
CA VAL A 202 7.01 -2.50 11.40
C VAL A 202 5.87 -1.82 10.62
N MET A 203 6.20 -1.06 9.58
CA MET A 203 5.22 -0.42 8.71
C MET A 203 4.38 -1.46 7.94
N VAL A 204 5.01 -2.52 7.40
CA VAL A 204 4.29 -3.63 6.75
C VAL A 204 3.30 -4.30 7.70
N LEU A 205 3.71 -4.58 8.95
CA LEU A 205 2.85 -5.19 9.96
C LEU A 205 1.69 -4.26 10.38
N LEU A 206 1.96 -2.96 10.53
CA LEU A 206 0.94 -1.94 10.81
C LEU A 206 -0.13 -1.93 9.70
N VAL A 207 0.31 -1.93 8.44
CA VAL A 207 -0.58 -1.82 7.29
C VAL A 207 -1.46 -3.07 7.17
N ALA A 208 -0.86 -4.25 7.17
CA ALA A 208 -1.57 -5.52 6.98
C ALA A 208 -2.45 -5.90 8.18
N GLY A 209 -1.92 -5.74 9.40
CA GLY A 209 -2.56 -6.22 10.63
C GLY A 209 -3.52 -5.23 11.29
N VAL A 210 -3.39 -3.93 11.01
CA VAL A 210 -4.15 -2.89 11.74
C VAL A 210 -4.91 -1.97 10.79
N ILE A 211 -4.23 -1.32 9.84
CA ILE A 211 -4.87 -0.32 8.96
C ILE A 211 -5.90 -0.98 8.05
N TRP A 212 -5.53 -2.07 7.38
CA TRP A 212 -6.43 -2.80 6.49
C TRP A 212 -7.74 -3.26 7.15
N PRO A 213 -7.73 -4.01 8.26
CA PRO A 213 -8.96 -4.42 8.93
C PRO A 213 -9.74 -3.23 9.50
N CYS A 214 -9.09 -2.15 9.97
CA CYS A 214 -9.78 -0.93 10.41
C CYS A 214 -10.53 -0.24 9.26
N SER A 215 -9.91 -0.14 8.08
CA SER A 215 -10.57 0.40 6.88
C SER A 215 -11.79 -0.45 6.49
N LEU A 216 -11.72 -1.77 6.63
CA LEU A 216 -12.88 -2.66 6.42
C LEU A 216 -13.98 -2.46 7.47
N VAL A 217 -13.66 -2.09 8.71
CA VAL A 217 -14.67 -1.67 9.70
C VAL A 217 -15.39 -0.41 9.23
N ALA A 218 -14.65 0.63 8.77
CA ALA A 218 -15.26 1.83 8.21
C ALA A 218 -16.20 1.49 7.03
N MET A 219 -15.75 0.62 6.12
CA MET A 219 -16.56 0.13 5.01
C MET A 219 -17.79 -0.66 5.47
N CYS A 220 -17.67 -1.53 6.48
CA CYS A 220 -18.79 -2.26 7.05
C CYS A 220 -19.86 -1.30 7.59
N LEU A 221 -19.47 -0.19 8.22
CA LEU A 221 -20.40 0.79 8.80
C LEU A 221 -21.10 1.64 7.74
N SER A 222 -20.51 1.77 6.54
CA SER A 222 -21.11 2.50 5.43
C SER A 222 -22.09 1.67 4.60
N ILE A 223 -21.96 0.33 4.54
CA ILE A 223 -22.85 -0.50 3.71
C ILE A 223 -24.28 -0.53 4.29
N PRO A 224 -25.31 -0.09 3.53
CA PRO A 224 -26.69 -0.13 3.99
C PRO A 224 -27.20 -1.56 4.20
N HIS A 225 -28.04 -1.76 5.22
CA HIS A 225 -28.66 -3.05 5.55
C HIS A 225 -27.68 -4.21 5.81
N LEU A 226 -26.41 -3.92 6.10
CA LEU A 226 -25.47 -4.93 6.57
C LEU A 226 -25.94 -5.50 7.91
N ARG A 227 -25.68 -6.79 8.13
CA ARG A 227 -26.14 -7.49 9.33
C ARG A 227 -24.97 -7.91 10.22
N ARG A 228 -25.28 -8.34 11.45
CA ARG A 228 -24.28 -8.58 12.52
C ARG A 228 -23.23 -9.62 12.12
N LEU A 229 -23.66 -10.79 11.62
CA LEU A 229 -22.71 -11.85 11.25
C LEU A 229 -21.93 -11.51 9.98
N GLN A 230 -22.53 -10.74 9.07
CA GLN A 230 -21.83 -10.24 7.87
C GLN A 230 -20.74 -9.23 8.27
N ALA A 231 -21.09 -8.27 9.13
CA ALA A 231 -20.15 -7.28 9.63
C ALA A 231 -19.01 -7.91 10.46
N LEU A 232 -19.27 -9.02 11.16
CA LEU A 232 -18.23 -9.82 11.82
C LEU A 232 -17.33 -10.53 10.81
N ALA A 233 -17.93 -11.21 9.84
CA ALA A 233 -17.22 -12.08 8.91
C ALA A 233 -16.32 -11.32 7.93
N ILE A 234 -16.74 -10.14 7.46
CA ILE A 234 -15.97 -9.34 6.48
C ILE A 234 -14.52 -9.10 6.96
N PRO A 235 -14.27 -8.41 8.08
CA PRO A 235 -12.91 -8.18 8.52
C PRO A 235 -12.27 -9.42 9.16
N ALA A 236 -13.04 -10.42 9.62
CA ALA A 236 -12.47 -11.66 10.15
C ALA A 236 -11.82 -12.52 9.05
N LEU A 237 -12.36 -12.51 7.83
CA LEU A 237 -11.89 -13.35 6.72
C LEU A 237 -10.67 -12.78 5.99
N THR A 238 -10.13 -11.62 6.37
CA THR A 238 -8.96 -11.01 5.70
C THR A 238 -7.76 -11.94 5.63
N CYS A 239 -7.56 -12.76 6.65
CA CYS A 239 -6.46 -13.71 6.75
C CYS A 239 -6.56 -14.92 5.80
N GLY A 240 -7.70 -15.09 5.12
CA GLY A 240 -7.90 -16.16 4.13
C GLY A 240 -7.48 -15.77 2.71
N PHE A 241 -7.01 -14.54 2.49
CA PHE A 241 -6.60 -14.02 1.18
C PHE A 241 -5.09 -13.82 1.19
N PHE A 242 -4.37 -14.56 0.35
CA PHE A 242 -2.92 -14.37 0.23
C PHE A 242 -2.59 -13.15 -0.62
N ALA A 243 -3.26 -12.98 -1.77
CA ALA A 243 -2.98 -11.90 -2.74
C ALA A 243 -2.76 -10.51 -2.09
N PHE A 244 -3.51 -10.20 -1.03
CA PHE A 244 -3.23 -9.06 -0.15
C PHE A 244 -3.02 -9.55 1.29
N PRO A 245 -1.87 -9.28 1.93
CA PRO A 245 -0.77 -8.42 1.47
C PRO A 245 0.30 -9.13 0.63
N GLY A 246 0.23 -10.46 0.50
CA GLY A 246 1.34 -11.32 0.09
C GLY A 246 1.96 -10.97 -1.25
N LEU A 247 1.17 -10.78 -2.32
CA LEU A 247 1.72 -10.49 -3.65
C LEU A 247 2.42 -9.13 -3.73
N LEU A 248 1.97 -8.15 -2.95
CA LEU A 248 2.61 -6.83 -2.88
C LEU A 248 3.93 -6.88 -2.09
N LEU A 249 4.12 -7.88 -1.23
CA LEU A 249 5.38 -8.13 -0.52
C LEU A 249 6.31 -9.06 -1.31
N PHE A 250 5.75 -9.90 -2.18
CA PHE A 250 6.48 -10.84 -3.03
C PHE A 250 7.16 -10.15 -4.21
N TRP A 251 6.39 -9.35 -4.96
CA TRP A 251 6.79 -8.84 -6.26
C TRP A 251 7.22 -7.38 -6.17
N GLY A 252 8.51 -7.11 -6.40
CA GLY A 252 9.07 -5.74 -6.45
C GLY A 252 8.78 -4.88 -5.21
N VAL A 253 8.41 -5.48 -4.07
CA VAL A 253 7.91 -4.79 -2.86
C VAL A 253 7.14 -3.49 -3.08
N LEU A 254 5.87 -3.63 -3.40
CA LEU A 254 4.98 -2.49 -3.68
C LEU A 254 4.46 -1.85 -2.39
N PHE A 255 5.35 -1.45 -1.46
CA PHE A 255 4.99 -0.97 -0.13
C PHE A 255 4.05 0.26 -0.13
N PRO A 256 4.27 1.29 -0.98
CA PRO A 256 3.32 2.40 -1.05
C PRO A 256 1.95 1.96 -1.60
N ASN A 257 1.93 1.01 -2.54
CA ASN A 257 0.68 0.46 -3.06
C ASN A 257 -0.07 -0.39 -2.02
N LEU A 258 0.68 -1.15 -1.21
CA LEU A 258 0.15 -1.91 -0.07
C LEU A 258 -0.56 -0.98 0.93
N LEU A 259 0.07 0.13 1.30
CA LEU A 259 -0.56 1.16 2.15
C LEU A 259 -1.77 1.78 1.47
N GLY A 260 -1.65 2.18 0.20
CA GLY A 260 -2.73 2.80 -0.57
C GLY A 260 -3.98 1.91 -0.63
N TYR A 261 -3.81 0.60 -0.89
CA TYR A 261 -4.90 -0.37 -0.89
C TYR A 261 -5.45 -0.64 0.51
N ALA A 262 -4.61 -0.60 1.55
CA ALA A 262 -5.08 -0.73 2.92
C ALA A 262 -6.01 0.43 3.36
N LEU A 263 -5.79 1.64 2.82
CA LEU A 263 -6.59 2.84 3.07
C LEU A 263 -7.84 2.93 2.18
N LEU A 264 -7.85 2.23 1.05
CA LEU A 264 -8.91 2.29 0.04
C LEU A 264 -10.31 2.03 0.60
N PRO A 265 -10.58 1.00 1.44
CA PRO A 265 -11.93 0.76 1.96
C PRO A 265 -12.47 1.92 2.80
N ALA A 266 -11.60 2.58 3.58
CA ALA A 266 -11.98 3.75 4.37
C ALA A 266 -12.36 4.92 3.47
N PHE A 267 -11.61 5.16 2.40
CA PHE A 267 -11.93 6.21 1.43
C PHE A 267 -13.24 5.93 0.67
N VAL A 268 -13.44 4.69 0.21
CA VAL A 268 -14.68 4.27 -0.44
C VAL A 268 -15.89 4.36 0.51
N ALA A 269 -15.70 4.10 1.81
CA ALA A 269 -16.74 4.28 2.82
C ALA A 269 -17.24 5.75 2.87
N LEU A 270 -16.35 6.74 2.70
CA LEU A 270 -16.73 8.16 2.62
C LEU A 270 -17.63 8.44 1.42
N LEU A 271 -17.30 7.88 0.25
CA LEU A 271 -18.13 8.02 -0.95
C LEU A 271 -19.50 7.35 -0.77
N SER A 272 -19.54 6.21 -0.08
CA SER A 272 -20.78 5.53 0.30
C SER A 272 -21.63 6.36 1.26
N HIS A 273 -21.00 7.02 2.23
CA HIS A 273 -21.70 7.99 3.10
C HIS A 273 -22.22 9.18 2.30
N MET A 274 -21.50 9.66 1.28
CA MET A 274 -21.97 10.80 0.46
C MET A 274 -23.26 10.45 -0.28
N ILE A 275 -23.34 9.25 -0.87
CA ILE A 275 -24.56 8.74 -1.48
C ILE A 275 -25.70 8.76 -0.45
N GLN A 276 -25.46 8.24 0.76
CA GLN A 276 -26.47 8.17 1.80
C GLN A 276 -26.92 9.54 2.29
N VAL A 277 -26.01 10.49 2.45
CA VAL A 277 -26.32 11.87 2.84
C VAL A 277 -27.22 12.52 1.79
N MET A 278 -26.94 12.33 0.50
CA MET A 278 -27.79 12.84 -0.58
C MET A 278 -29.19 12.19 -0.58
N VAL A 279 -29.25 10.87 -0.41
CA VAL A 279 -30.52 10.10 -0.41
C VAL A 279 -31.38 10.44 0.82
N HIS A 280 -30.78 10.60 1.99
CA HIS A 280 -31.49 10.89 3.24
C HIS A 280 -31.75 12.39 3.44
N ARG A 281 -31.18 13.26 2.59
CA ARG A 281 -31.30 14.73 2.63
C ARG A 281 -30.66 15.35 3.88
N GLU A 282 -29.59 14.76 4.38
CA GLU A 282 -28.87 15.21 5.58
C GLU A 282 -27.80 16.27 5.24
N TYR A 283 -28.20 17.37 4.62
CA TYR A 283 -27.25 18.33 4.02
C TYR A 283 -26.31 19.03 5.02
N SER A 284 -26.61 18.97 6.32
CA SER A 284 -25.80 19.56 7.40
C SER A 284 -24.45 18.87 7.61
N VAL A 285 -24.23 17.68 7.05
CA VAL A 285 -22.94 16.96 7.13
C VAL A 285 -22.12 17.02 5.83
N VAL A 286 -22.66 17.62 4.76
CA VAL A 286 -22.03 17.63 3.43
C VAL A 286 -20.67 18.32 3.45
N LEU A 287 -20.53 19.44 4.16
CA LEU A 287 -19.24 20.14 4.25
C LEU A 287 -18.19 19.27 4.96
N SER A 288 -18.55 18.74 6.13
CA SER A 288 -17.70 17.84 6.92
C SER A 288 -17.23 16.65 6.08
N LEU A 289 -18.16 15.98 5.41
CA LEU A 289 -17.86 14.83 4.56
C LEU A 289 -17.05 15.21 3.31
N SER A 290 -17.36 16.33 2.66
CA SER A 290 -16.63 16.81 1.48
C SER A 290 -15.17 17.14 1.82
N LEU A 291 -14.93 17.82 2.93
CA LEU A 291 -13.58 18.11 3.42
C LEU A 291 -12.85 16.82 3.80
N THR A 292 -13.54 15.87 4.43
CA THR A 292 -12.97 14.55 4.76
C THR A 292 -12.57 13.79 3.50
N ILE A 293 -13.41 13.80 2.46
CA ILE A 293 -13.10 13.20 1.14
C ILE A 293 -11.90 13.91 0.51
N LEU A 294 -11.84 15.25 0.56
CA LEU A 294 -10.73 16.01 -0.02
C LEU A 294 -9.40 15.67 0.67
N VAL A 295 -9.37 15.66 2.01
CA VAL A 295 -8.18 15.29 2.79
C VAL A 295 -7.80 13.84 2.52
N GLY A 296 -8.75 12.91 2.55
CA GLY A 296 -8.51 11.50 2.26
C GLY A 296 -7.99 11.25 0.84
N LEU A 297 -8.52 11.98 -0.16
CA LEU A 297 -8.06 11.92 -1.55
C LEU A 297 -6.60 12.40 -1.67
N GLY A 298 -6.25 13.50 -1.02
CA GLY A 298 -4.88 13.99 -0.96
C GLY A 298 -3.93 12.98 -0.33
N GLY A 299 -4.34 12.34 0.76
CA GLY A 299 -3.60 11.26 1.40
C GLY A 299 -3.39 10.05 0.49
N LEU A 300 -4.44 9.54 -0.17
CA LEU A 300 -4.31 8.43 -1.13
C LEU A 300 -3.38 8.79 -2.27
N ALA A 301 -3.52 9.98 -2.86
CA ALA A 301 -2.73 10.41 -4.02
C ALA A 301 -1.23 10.52 -3.69
N LEU A 302 -0.90 11.05 -2.51
CA LEU A 302 0.48 11.26 -2.06
C LEU A 302 1.13 10.00 -1.46
N VAL A 303 0.33 9.05 -0.99
CA VAL A 303 0.81 7.70 -0.69
C VAL A 303 1.10 6.95 -1.98
N HIS A 304 0.12 6.85 -2.88
CA HIS A 304 0.30 6.21 -4.18
C HIS A 304 -0.88 6.51 -5.15
N PRO A 305 -0.65 7.15 -6.31
CA PRO A 305 -1.70 7.51 -7.27
C PRO A 305 -2.56 6.33 -7.75
N ASN A 306 -1.97 5.13 -7.83
CA ASN A 306 -2.71 3.91 -8.21
C ASN A 306 -3.87 3.60 -7.25
N ALA A 307 -3.75 3.94 -5.96
CA ALA A 307 -4.82 3.73 -4.99
C ALA A 307 -6.04 4.62 -5.27
N VAL A 308 -5.83 5.84 -5.78
CA VAL A 308 -6.90 6.75 -6.22
C VAL A 308 -7.64 6.16 -7.41
N VAL A 309 -6.90 5.68 -8.42
CA VAL A 309 -7.49 5.04 -9.60
C VAL A 309 -8.25 3.77 -9.21
N SER A 310 -7.70 2.98 -8.30
CA SER A 310 -8.34 1.77 -7.76
C SER A 310 -9.63 2.09 -7.00
N ALA A 311 -9.64 3.14 -6.17
CA ALA A 311 -10.84 3.61 -5.51
C ALA A 311 -11.88 4.10 -6.51
N ALA A 312 -11.46 4.82 -7.56
CA ALA A 312 -12.33 5.31 -8.62
C ALA A 312 -13.05 4.18 -9.35
N VAL A 313 -12.30 3.16 -9.81
CA VAL A 313 -12.86 1.98 -10.48
C VAL A 313 -13.87 1.26 -9.58
N PHE A 314 -13.52 1.01 -8.32
CA PHE A 314 -14.43 0.37 -7.38
C PHE A 314 -15.69 1.22 -7.16
N ALA A 315 -15.55 2.54 -7.06
CA ALA A 315 -16.63 3.47 -6.73
C ALA A 315 -17.61 3.70 -7.88
N VAL A 316 -17.21 3.54 -9.16
CA VAL A 316 -18.10 3.82 -10.31
C VAL A 316 -19.42 3.03 -10.25
N PRO A 317 -19.44 1.69 -10.10
CA PRO A 317 -20.70 0.95 -9.95
C PRO A 317 -21.54 1.40 -8.73
N MET A 318 -20.87 1.77 -7.65
CA MET A 318 -21.51 2.27 -6.42
C MET A 318 -22.19 3.63 -6.65
N LEU A 319 -21.50 4.57 -7.28
CA LEU A 319 -22.01 5.91 -7.60
C LEU A 319 -23.15 5.85 -8.61
N LEU A 320 -23.04 5.00 -9.64
CA LEU A 320 -24.14 4.74 -10.59
C LEU A 320 -25.37 4.18 -9.88
N GLY A 321 -25.18 3.24 -8.97
CA GLY A 321 -26.24 2.74 -8.09
C GLY A 321 -26.85 3.84 -7.22
N GLY A 322 -26.03 4.76 -6.71
CA GLY A 322 -26.48 5.94 -5.97
C GLY A 322 -27.33 6.90 -6.80
N VAL A 323 -26.95 7.16 -8.06
CA VAL A 323 -27.76 7.97 -8.98
C VAL A 323 -29.14 7.32 -9.16
N VAL A 324 -29.18 6.01 -9.43
CA VAL A 324 -30.45 5.28 -9.54
C VAL A 324 -31.28 5.37 -8.26
N GLN A 325 -30.65 5.29 -7.08
CA GLN A 325 -31.33 5.45 -5.80
C GLN A 325 -31.92 6.86 -5.63
N MET A 326 -31.20 7.92 -6.00
CA MET A 326 -31.70 9.30 -5.93
C MET A 326 -33.02 9.49 -6.70
N TRP A 327 -33.14 8.87 -7.88
CA TRP A 327 -34.36 8.96 -8.70
C TRP A 327 -35.51 8.07 -8.21
N ARG A 328 -35.24 7.14 -7.29
CA ARG A 328 -36.25 6.31 -6.62
C ARG A 328 -36.77 6.93 -5.31
N VAL A 329 -36.20 8.04 -4.86
CA VAL A 329 -36.70 8.75 -3.67
C VAL A 329 -37.98 9.51 -4.04
N HIS A 330 -39.13 8.93 -3.70
CA HIS A 330 -40.45 9.45 -4.07
C HIS A 330 -40.73 10.84 -3.48
N ASP A 331 -40.33 11.09 -2.23
CA ASP A 331 -40.61 12.33 -1.50
C ASP A 331 -39.57 13.45 -1.74
N ALA A 332 -38.56 13.22 -2.58
CA ALA A 332 -37.57 14.24 -2.92
C ALA A 332 -38.14 15.22 -3.97
N SER A 333 -37.98 16.52 -3.71
CA SER A 333 -38.26 17.57 -4.69
C SER A 333 -37.35 17.44 -5.92
N VAL A 334 -37.77 18.04 -7.04
CA VAL A 334 -36.96 18.09 -8.27
C VAL A 334 -35.58 18.69 -8.00
N ARG A 335 -35.52 19.75 -7.19
CA ARG A 335 -34.26 20.41 -6.83
C ARG A 335 -33.33 19.47 -6.06
N GLU A 336 -33.83 18.74 -5.07
CA GLU A 336 -33.01 17.80 -4.28
C GLU A 336 -32.49 16.65 -5.14
N ARG A 337 -33.31 16.13 -6.06
CA ARG A 337 -32.89 15.11 -7.03
C ARG A 337 -31.80 15.62 -7.96
N LEU A 338 -31.93 16.84 -8.48
CA LEU A 338 -30.93 17.46 -9.35
C LEU A 338 -29.62 17.74 -8.62
N VAL A 339 -29.67 18.25 -7.39
CA VAL A 339 -28.47 18.50 -6.57
C VAL A 339 -27.76 17.19 -6.24
N GLY A 340 -28.49 16.20 -5.71
CA GLY A 340 -27.90 14.90 -5.38
C GLY A 340 -27.32 14.19 -6.60
N THR A 341 -28.05 14.19 -7.72
CA THR A 341 -27.54 13.63 -8.99
C THR A 341 -26.33 14.40 -9.48
N GLY A 342 -26.33 15.73 -9.43
CA GLY A 342 -25.22 16.57 -9.83
C GLY A 342 -23.94 16.29 -9.03
N VAL A 343 -24.05 16.13 -7.71
CA VAL A 343 -22.92 15.75 -6.85
C VAL A 343 -22.39 14.36 -7.24
N LEU A 344 -23.27 13.38 -7.42
CA LEU A 344 -22.84 12.01 -7.79
C LEU A 344 -22.23 11.95 -9.19
N VAL A 345 -22.77 12.70 -10.15
CA VAL A 345 -22.20 12.82 -11.50
C VAL A 345 -20.84 13.52 -11.46
N ALA A 346 -20.67 14.56 -10.63
CA ALA A 346 -19.37 15.20 -10.42
C ALA A 346 -18.34 14.23 -9.83
N LEU A 347 -18.73 13.37 -8.89
CA LEU A 347 -17.87 12.31 -8.37
C LEU A 347 -17.50 11.28 -9.44
N ILE A 348 -18.47 10.85 -10.28
CA ILE A 348 -18.20 9.95 -11.41
C ILE A 348 -17.25 10.60 -12.41
N ALA A 349 -17.45 11.88 -12.73
CA ALA A 349 -16.54 12.64 -13.59
C ALA A 349 -15.13 12.70 -12.97
N GLY A 350 -15.02 12.94 -11.66
CA GLY A 350 -13.76 12.87 -10.93
C GLY A 350 -13.08 11.50 -11.02
N CYS A 351 -13.83 10.40 -10.95
CA CYS A 351 -13.31 9.05 -11.19
C CYS A 351 -12.72 8.90 -12.60
N VAL A 352 -13.42 9.41 -13.62
CA VAL A 352 -12.98 9.37 -15.02
C VAL A 352 -11.74 10.26 -15.23
N THR A 353 -11.68 11.43 -14.60
CA THR A 353 -10.49 12.29 -14.63
C THR A 353 -9.31 11.64 -13.93
N ALA A 354 -9.51 11.02 -12.77
CA ALA A 354 -8.43 10.29 -12.09
C ALA A 354 -7.89 9.15 -12.96
N TRP A 355 -8.78 8.43 -13.64
CA TRP A 355 -8.44 7.37 -14.59
C TRP A 355 -7.56 7.84 -15.76
N SER A 356 -7.88 9.02 -16.32
CA SER A 356 -7.17 9.55 -17.49
C SER A 356 -5.87 10.27 -17.14
N VAL A 357 -5.85 11.01 -16.03
CA VAL A 357 -4.73 11.89 -15.65
C VAL A 357 -3.65 11.15 -14.86
N LEU A 358 -4.02 10.20 -14.00
CA LEU A 358 -3.06 9.48 -13.14
C LEU A 358 -2.47 8.23 -13.81
N ARG A 359 -2.66 8.08 -15.12
CA ARG A 359 -2.07 6.98 -15.87
C ARG A 359 -0.57 7.25 -16.08
N PRO A 360 0.31 6.26 -15.81
CA PRO A 360 1.71 6.34 -16.20
C PRO A 360 1.88 6.48 -17.71
N SER A 361 3.08 6.84 -18.16
CA SER A 361 3.40 6.82 -19.59
C SER A 361 3.25 5.41 -20.17
N GLU A 362 3.07 5.34 -21.48
CA GLU A 362 2.99 4.08 -22.23
C GLU A 362 4.26 3.26 -22.04
N ASP A 363 5.44 3.88 -22.20
CA ASP A 363 6.75 3.23 -21.99
C ASP A 363 6.90 2.62 -20.59
N ALA A 364 6.35 3.29 -19.57
CA ALA A 364 6.37 2.79 -18.20
C ALA A 364 5.37 1.65 -17.96
N SER A 365 4.37 1.49 -18.83
CA SER A 365 3.24 0.56 -18.63
C SER A 365 3.32 -0.67 -19.53
N ASP A 366 3.90 -0.59 -20.73
CA ASP A 366 3.94 -1.69 -21.71
C ASP A 366 5.09 -2.70 -21.45
N LEU A 367 5.37 -2.98 -20.18
CA LEU A 367 6.45 -3.85 -19.74
C LEU A 367 6.02 -5.33 -19.66
N TRP A 368 4.77 -5.61 -19.27
CA TRP A 368 4.31 -6.97 -18.99
C TRP A 368 3.49 -7.58 -20.12
N THR A 369 3.54 -8.90 -20.25
CA THR A 369 2.76 -9.67 -21.24
C THR A 369 1.73 -10.57 -20.55
N ALA A 370 0.79 -11.09 -21.33
CA ALA A 370 -0.12 -12.14 -20.87
C ALA A 370 0.68 -13.37 -20.39
N VAL A 371 0.19 -14.01 -19.33
CA VAL A 371 0.81 -15.18 -18.69
C VAL A 371 -0.07 -16.42 -18.71
N MET A 372 -1.37 -16.28 -19.01
CA MET A 372 -2.32 -17.38 -19.04
C MET A 372 -3.42 -17.19 -20.09
N SER A 373 -4.18 -18.24 -20.36
CA SER A 373 -5.36 -18.15 -21.24
C SER A 373 -6.53 -17.43 -20.56
N GLU A 374 -7.46 -16.88 -21.34
CA GLU A 374 -8.65 -16.20 -20.79
C GLU A 374 -9.52 -17.11 -19.92
N GLY A 375 -9.72 -18.37 -20.35
CA GLY A 375 -10.52 -19.35 -19.59
C GLY A 375 -9.88 -19.69 -18.25
N GLU A 376 -8.56 -19.82 -18.22
CA GLU A 376 -7.81 -20.01 -16.99
C GLU A 376 -7.89 -18.79 -16.07
N ALA A 377 -7.73 -17.58 -16.63
CA ALA A 377 -7.89 -16.34 -15.85
C ALA A 377 -9.29 -16.25 -15.22
N VAL A 378 -10.36 -16.58 -15.96
CA VAL A 378 -11.72 -16.62 -15.38
C VAL A 378 -11.80 -17.62 -14.22
N TYR A 379 -11.25 -18.83 -14.39
CA TYR A 379 -11.23 -19.84 -13.34
C TYR A 379 -10.49 -19.34 -12.08
N GLN A 380 -9.29 -18.79 -12.25
CA GLN A 380 -8.47 -18.27 -11.16
C GLN A 380 -9.13 -17.07 -10.47
N PHE A 381 -9.84 -16.22 -11.20
CA PHE A 381 -10.62 -15.13 -10.63
C PHE A 381 -11.77 -15.63 -9.75
N LEU A 382 -12.57 -16.59 -10.25
CA LEU A 382 -13.74 -17.11 -9.53
C LEU A 382 -13.37 -17.85 -8.25
N PHE A 383 -12.24 -18.55 -8.24
CA PHE A 383 -11.76 -19.34 -7.10
C PHE A 383 -10.60 -18.68 -6.33
N LEU A 384 -10.29 -17.42 -6.65
CA LEU A 384 -9.27 -16.62 -6.00
C LEU A 384 -7.91 -17.32 -5.93
N GLY A 385 -7.47 -17.89 -7.07
CA GLY A 385 -6.09 -18.36 -7.29
C GLY A 385 -5.30 -17.35 -8.11
N LEU A 386 -5.39 -16.07 -7.73
CA LEU A 386 -4.84 -14.95 -8.48
C LEU A 386 -3.30 -14.99 -8.56
N GLU A 387 -2.69 -15.72 -7.62
CA GLU A 387 -1.26 -15.99 -7.51
C GLU A 387 -0.71 -16.83 -8.66
N ASN A 388 -1.57 -17.59 -9.35
CA ASN A 388 -1.19 -18.39 -10.50
C ASN A 388 -0.91 -17.55 -11.74
N ALA A 389 -1.29 -16.26 -11.74
CA ALA A 389 -0.73 -15.31 -12.69
C ALA A 389 0.66 -14.94 -12.21
N ASN A 390 1.61 -15.86 -12.37
CA ASN A 390 3.00 -15.64 -11.99
C ASN A 390 3.91 -16.17 -13.11
N PRO A 391 4.75 -15.31 -13.71
CA PRO A 391 5.67 -15.74 -14.77
C PRO A 391 6.72 -16.76 -14.30
N LEU A 392 6.90 -16.93 -12.99
CA LEU A 392 7.88 -17.86 -12.40
C LEU A 392 7.44 -19.34 -12.45
N GLY A 393 6.26 -19.65 -12.99
CA GLY A 393 5.82 -21.03 -13.26
C GLY A 393 5.39 -21.85 -12.03
N GLY A 394 5.22 -21.21 -10.87
CA GLY A 394 4.70 -21.86 -9.66
C GLY A 394 3.20 -22.06 -9.72
N ASN A 395 2.73 -23.28 -9.41
CA ASN A 395 1.31 -23.59 -9.27
C ASN A 395 0.89 -23.50 -7.80
N PHE A 396 0.01 -22.56 -7.48
CA PHE A 396 -0.58 -22.36 -6.17
C PHE A 396 -2.00 -22.92 -6.13
N ALA A 397 -2.36 -23.59 -5.04
CA ALA A 397 -3.74 -23.98 -4.82
C ALA A 397 -4.63 -22.73 -4.73
N PRO A 398 -5.72 -22.62 -5.51
CA PRO A 398 -6.66 -21.52 -5.37
C PRO A 398 -7.28 -21.46 -3.97
N ALA A 399 -7.69 -20.27 -3.53
CA ALA A 399 -8.42 -20.10 -2.27
C ALA A 399 -9.90 -20.50 -2.41
N TYR A 400 -10.17 -21.78 -2.73
CA TYR A 400 -11.50 -22.32 -3.03
C TYR A 400 -12.57 -21.96 -2.00
N LEU A 401 -12.23 -21.99 -0.70
CA LEU A 401 -13.17 -21.62 0.36
C LEU A 401 -13.58 -20.14 0.23
N MET A 402 -12.63 -19.23 0.01
CA MET A 402 -12.92 -17.80 -0.14
C MET A 402 -13.70 -17.55 -1.44
N GLY A 403 -13.32 -18.19 -2.55
CA GLY A 403 -14.02 -18.08 -3.83
C GLY A 403 -15.47 -18.55 -3.73
N PHE A 404 -15.70 -19.71 -3.12
CA PHE A 404 -17.06 -20.22 -2.87
C PHE A 404 -17.88 -19.27 -1.98
N LEU A 405 -17.29 -18.75 -0.90
CA LEU A 405 -17.98 -17.79 -0.03
C LEU A 405 -18.30 -16.48 -0.76
N ALA A 406 -17.41 -15.98 -1.62
CA ALA A 406 -17.65 -14.79 -2.43
C ALA A 406 -18.80 -15.02 -3.42
N LEU A 407 -18.80 -16.13 -4.15
CA LEU A 407 -19.90 -16.52 -5.04
C LEU A 407 -21.23 -16.71 -4.30
N TRP A 408 -21.19 -17.28 -3.09
CA TRP A 408 -22.37 -17.36 -2.24
C TRP A 408 -22.86 -15.97 -1.80
N GLY A 409 -21.95 -15.04 -1.53
CA GLY A 409 -22.25 -13.63 -1.30
C GLY A 409 -22.95 -12.96 -2.48
N VAL A 410 -22.46 -13.21 -3.71
CA VAL A 410 -23.11 -12.77 -4.95
C VAL A 410 -24.55 -13.31 -5.00
N GLY A 411 -24.74 -14.62 -4.81
CA GLY A 411 -26.06 -15.25 -4.78
C GLY A 411 -26.98 -14.65 -3.70
N TYR A 412 -26.45 -14.38 -2.50
CA TYR A 412 -27.19 -13.75 -1.40
C TYR A 412 -27.67 -12.34 -1.77
N LEU A 413 -26.80 -11.51 -2.34
CA LEU A 413 -27.14 -10.13 -2.73
C LEU A 413 -28.14 -10.10 -3.88
N LEU A 414 -28.03 -11.00 -4.85
CA LEU A 414 -29.00 -11.17 -5.93
C LEU A 414 -30.38 -11.60 -5.39
N TYR A 415 -30.40 -12.59 -4.49
CA TYR A 415 -31.62 -13.06 -3.85
C TYR A 415 -32.30 -11.96 -3.02
N LYS A 416 -31.52 -11.16 -2.29
CA LYS A 416 -32.04 -10.03 -1.50
C LYS A 416 -32.29 -8.76 -2.32
N ARG A 417 -31.82 -8.68 -3.56
CA ARG A 417 -31.87 -7.48 -4.43
C ARG A 417 -31.31 -6.23 -3.73
N ARG A 418 -30.22 -6.39 -2.95
CA ARG A 418 -29.61 -5.32 -2.16
C ARG A 418 -28.12 -5.21 -2.45
N ASN A 419 -27.57 -4.00 -2.36
CA ASN A 419 -26.14 -3.71 -2.53
C ASN A 419 -25.51 -4.33 -3.78
N LEU A 420 -26.26 -4.41 -4.88
CA LEU A 420 -25.84 -5.06 -6.13
C LEU A 420 -24.60 -4.39 -6.77
N TRP A 421 -24.33 -3.14 -6.41
CA TRP A 421 -23.13 -2.44 -6.81
C TRP A 421 -21.84 -3.16 -6.36
N LEU A 422 -21.86 -3.92 -5.25
CA LEU A 422 -20.72 -4.74 -4.82
C LEU A 422 -20.36 -5.80 -5.85
N ILE A 423 -21.37 -6.41 -6.48
CA ILE A 423 -21.17 -7.37 -7.57
C ILE A 423 -20.59 -6.65 -8.79
N GLY A 424 -21.14 -5.46 -9.12
CA GLY A 424 -20.63 -4.63 -10.21
C GLY A 424 -19.15 -4.25 -10.02
N SER A 425 -18.76 -3.81 -8.82
CA SER A 425 -17.37 -3.47 -8.48
C SER A 425 -16.46 -4.70 -8.51
N TRP A 426 -16.92 -5.85 -7.99
CA TRP A 426 -16.16 -7.10 -8.04
C TRP A 426 -15.92 -7.57 -9.49
N MET A 427 -16.96 -7.56 -10.32
CA MET A 427 -16.86 -7.93 -11.74
C MET A 427 -15.95 -6.98 -12.51
N LEU A 428 -16.05 -5.66 -12.26
CA LEU A 428 -15.22 -4.67 -12.96
C LEU A 428 -13.73 -4.84 -12.61
N VAL A 429 -13.40 -4.89 -11.32
CA VAL A 429 -12.01 -5.09 -10.86
C VAL A 429 -11.48 -6.45 -11.33
N GLY A 430 -12.30 -7.50 -11.22
CA GLY A 430 -11.96 -8.84 -11.69
C GLY A 430 -11.71 -8.92 -13.19
N TYR A 431 -12.54 -8.27 -14.00
CA TYR A 431 -12.37 -8.20 -15.44
C TYR A 431 -11.06 -7.49 -15.82
N MET A 432 -10.69 -6.44 -15.10
CA MET A 432 -9.42 -5.76 -15.33
C MET A 432 -8.22 -6.65 -14.97
N TRP A 433 -8.31 -7.42 -13.89
CA TRP A 433 -7.29 -8.42 -13.58
C TRP A 433 -7.18 -9.49 -14.67
N ILE A 434 -8.31 -10.00 -15.17
CA ILE A 434 -8.34 -10.96 -16.29
C ILE A 434 -7.64 -10.36 -17.52
N ILE A 435 -7.93 -9.11 -17.88
CA ILE A 435 -7.24 -8.42 -18.98
C ILE A 435 -5.72 -8.39 -18.75
N ALA A 436 -5.27 -8.01 -17.55
CA ALA A 436 -3.85 -7.95 -17.24
C ALA A 436 -3.15 -9.30 -17.37
N ALA A 437 -3.83 -10.38 -16.98
CA ALA A 437 -3.30 -11.75 -16.96
C ALA A 437 -3.36 -12.47 -18.31
N SER A 438 -4.36 -12.20 -19.17
CA SER A 438 -4.63 -13.01 -20.36
C SER A 438 -4.62 -12.27 -21.70
N VAL A 439 -4.77 -10.94 -21.72
CA VAL A 439 -4.82 -10.19 -22.98
C VAL A 439 -3.39 -9.79 -23.40
N PRO A 440 -2.98 -10.00 -24.67
CA PRO A 440 -1.68 -9.56 -25.17
C PRO A 440 -1.50 -8.03 -25.16
N ARG A 441 -0.26 -7.57 -25.38
CA ARG A 441 0.06 -6.14 -25.48
C ARG A 441 -0.71 -5.46 -26.63
N GLY A 442 -1.08 -4.20 -26.41
CA GLY A 442 -1.83 -3.38 -27.35
C GLY A 442 -2.70 -2.32 -26.67
N ASP A 443 -3.23 -1.39 -27.46
CA ASP A 443 -3.94 -0.19 -27.00
C ASP A 443 -5.08 -0.47 -26.04
N PHE A 444 -5.85 -1.55 -26.27
CA PHE A 444 -6.95 -1.92 -25.40
C PHE A 444 -6.47 -2.34 -24.01
N ARG A 445 -5.41 -3.15 -23.93
CA ARG A 445 -4.82 -3.58 -22.67
C ARG A 445 -4.24 -2.37 -21.92
N LEU A 446 -3.48 -1.54 -22.61
CA LEU A 446 -2.92 -0.32 -22.03
C LEU A 446 -4.03 0.62 -21.54
N LEU A 447 -5.12 0.75 -22.31
CA LEU A 447 -6.29 1.52 -21.93
C LEU A 447 -6.91 0.98 -20.64
N MET A 448 -7.05 -0.33 -20.50
CA MET A 448 -7.79 -0.96 -19.42
C MET A 448 -6.98 -1.23 -18.16
N VAL A 449 -5.66 -1.41 -18.25
CA VAL A 449 -4.82 -1.80 -17.09
C VAL A 449 -3.54 -0.98 -16.96
N GLY A 450 -3.31 -0.02 -17.86
CA GLY A 450 -2.18 0.91 -17.81
C GLY A 450 -1.99 1.66 -16.47
N PRO A 451 -3.05 2.08 -15.75
CA PRO A 451 -2.87 2.71 -14.44
C PRO A 451 -2.17 1.83 -13.40
N TRP A 452 -2.18 0.51 -13.57
CA TRP A 452 -1.43 -0.46 -12.77
C TRP A 452 -0.16 -0.93 -13.47
N TYR A 453 0.38 -0.15 -14.42
CA TYR A 453 1.59 -0.49 -15.17
C TYR A 453 1.44 -1.82 -15.92
N THR A 454 0.19 -2.20 -16.20
CA THR A 454 -0.20 -3.51 -16.73
C THR A 454 0.25 -4.73 -15.89
N ASP A 455 0.58 -4.48 -14.62
CA ASP A 455 1.00 -5.46 -13.63
C ASP A 455 -0.20 -6.22 -13.04
N HIS A 456 -0.24 -7.53 -13.26
CA HIS A 456 -1.29 -8.41 -12.76
C HIS A 456 -1.23 -8.61 -11.23
N PHE A 457 -0.08 -8.43 -10.57
CA PHE A 457 0.04 -8.57 -9.11
C PHE A 457 -0.67 -7.44 -8.37
N ARG A 458 -0.55 -6.20 -8.87
CA ARG A 458 -1.29 -5.04 -8.32
C ARG A 458 -2.78 -5.21 -8.45
N LEU A 459 -3.26 -5.76 -9.56
CA LEU A 459 -4.70 -6.00 -9.74
C LEU A 459 -5.17 -7.22 -8.93
N ALA A 460 -4.35 -8.27 -8.79
CA ALA A 460 -4.66 -9.43 -7.97
C ALA A 460 -4.91 -9.03 -6.51
N ALA A 461 -4.00 -8.22 -5.94
CA ALA A 461 -4.18 -7.68 -4.60
C ALA A 461 -5.42 -6.79 -4.48
N LEU A 462 -5.78 -6.05 -5.54
CA LEU A 462 -6.98 -5.20 -5.55
C LEU A 462 -8.29 -6.01 -5.55
N VAL A 463 -8.34 -7.14 -6.26
CA VAL A 463 -9.51 -8.05 -6.30
C VAL A 463 -9.91 -8.53 -4.90
N VAL A 464 -8.96 -8.62 -3.96
CA VAL A 464 -9.23 -9.02 -2.57
C VAL A 464 -10.24 -8.10 -1.90
N PHE A 465 -10.22 -6.79 -2.17
CA PHE A 465 -11.13 -5.85 -1.50
C PHE A 465 -12.62 -6.16 -1.75
N PRO A 466 -13.15 -6.17 -2.99
CA PRO A 466 -14.53 -6.59 -3.22
C PRO A 466 -14.78 -8.04 -2.80
N SER A 467 -13.79 -8.93 -2.95
CA SER A 467 -13.93 -10.36 -2.65
C SER A 467 -14.13 -10.63 -1.15
N VAL A 468 -13.41 -9.93 -0.27
CA VAL A 468 -13.59 -10.08 1.19
C VAL A 468 -14.94 -9.55 1.66
N LEU A 469 -15.46 -8.49 1.04
CA LEU A 469 -16.82 -8.00 1.30
C LEU A 469 -17.87 -9.07 0.92
N LEU A 470 -17.75 -9.64 -0.28
CA LEU A 470 -18.65 -10.69 -0.76
C LEU A 470 -18.54 -11.97 0.06
N ALA A 471 -17.34 -12.43 0.39
CA ALA A 471 -17.11 -13.62 1.20
C ALA A 471 -17.69 -13.48 2.61
N GLY A 472 -17.49 -12.33 3.26
CA GLY A 472 -18.08 -12.04 4.57
C GLY A 472 -19.61 -11.95 4.53
N ILE A 473 -20.18 -11.34 3.48
CA ILE A 473 -21.63 -11.33 3.24
C ILE A 473 -22.16 -12.76 3.00
N GLY A 474 -21.41 -13.59 2.27
CA GLY A 474 -21.74 -14.97 1.97
C GLY A 474 -21.79 -15.83 3.23
N LEU A 475 -20.71 -15.85 4.01
CA LEU A 475 -20.62 -16.61 5.26
C LEU A 475 -21.65 -16.13 6.28
N GLY A 476 -21.68 -14.81 6.55
CA GLY A 476 -22.64 -14.22 7.48
C GLY A 476 -24.08 -14.47 7.05
N GLY A 477 -24.39 -14.30 5.75
CA GLY A 477 -25.72 -14.54 5.20
C GLY A 477 -26.17 -16.00 5.30
N ALA A 478 -25.26 -16.96 5.08
CA ALA A 478 -25.53 -18.39 5.22
C ALA A 478 -25.88 -18.75 6.67
N LEU A 479 -25.04 -18.31 7.63
CA LEU A 479 -25.24 -18.60 9.05
C LEU A 479 -26.48 -17.93 9.64
N GLU A 480 -26.77 -16.69 9.23
CA GLU A 480 -28.02 -16.03 9.61
C GLU A 480 -29.25 -16.72 9.03
N GLY A 481 -29.16 -17.22 7.80
CA GLY A 481 -30.22 -18.00 7.16
C GLY A 481 -30.50 -19.29 7.93
N ALA A 482 -29.44 -20.03 8.26
CA ALA A 482 -29.52 -21.25 9.07
C ALA A 482 -30.10 -20.97 10.47
N LEU A 483 -29.60 -19.96 11.17
CA LEU A 483 -30.13 -19.56 12.47
C LEU A 483 -31.60 -19.18 12.40
N SER A 484 -31.99 -18.38 11.39
CA SER A 484 -33.39 -17.99 11.19
C SER A 484 -34.30 -19.19 10.93
N TRP A 485 -33.80 -20.20 10.22
CA TRP A 485 -34.53 -21.44 9.94
C TRP A 485 -34.73 -22.26 11.22
N VAL A 486 -33.68 -22.43 12.05
CA VAL A 486 -33.76 -23.12 13.34
C VAL A 486 -34.74 -22.41 14.28
N VAL A 487 -34.59 -21.09 14.48
CA VAL A 487 -35.43 -20.30 15.40
C VAL A 487 -36.92 -20.39 15.01
N ARG A 488 -37.25 -20.47 13.72
CA ARG A 488 -38.65 -20.61 13.26
C ARG A 488 -39.28 -21.95 13.64
N ARG A 489 -38.49 -23.02 13.79
CA ARG A 489 -38.93 -24.38 14.11
C ARG A 489 -39.13 -24.64 15.60
N VAL A 490 -38.62 -23.75 16.46
CA VAL A 490 -38.70 -23.88 17.92
C VAL A 490 -39.99 -23.22 18.47
N PRO A 491 -40.59 -23.75 19.56
CA PRO A 491 -41.73 -23.13 20.24
C PRO A 491 -41.48 -21.66 20.58
N ARG A 492 -42.54 -20.84 20.51
CA ARG A 492 -42.44 -19.39 20.72
C ARG A 492 -41.79 -19.00 22.05
N THR A 493 -42.03 -19.77 23.11
CA THR A 493 -41.47 -19.57 24.46
C THR A 493 -39.94 -19.70 24.51
N ALA A 494 -39.34 -20.51 23.65
CA ALA A 494 -37.89 -20.74 23.62
C ALA A 494 -37.16 -19.93 22.52
N ARG A 495 -37.88 -19.23 21.63
CA ARG A 495 -37.29 -18.53 20.47
C ARG A 495 -36.24 -17.50 20.85
N LEU A 496 -36.47 -16.70 21.89
CA LEU A 496 -35.53 -15.66 22.31
C LEU A 496 -34.22 -16.28 22.83
N ASN A 497 -34.32 -17.32 23.66
CA ASN A 497 -33.17 -18.03 24.22
C ASN A 497 -32.39 -18.75 23.11
N VAL A 498 -33.08 -19.41 22.18
CA VAL A 498 -32.42 -20.07 21.03
C VAL A 498 -31.81 -19.06 20.07
N ALA A 499 -32.45 -17.91 19.83
CA ALA A 499 -31.89 -16.87 18.97
C ALA A 499 -30.64 -16.23 19.58
N THR A 500 -30.64 -15.96 20.89
CA THR A 500 -29.49 -15.39 21.60
C THR A 500 -28.33 -16.37 21.70
N ALA A 501 -28.58 -17.60 22.14
CA ALA A 501 -27.55 -18.65 22.17
C ALA A 501 -27.03 -18.99 20.76
N GLY A 502 -27.94 -19.12 19.79
CA GLY A 502 -27.60 -19.41 18.41
C GLY A 502 -26.80 -18.29 17.74
N MET A 503 -27.04 -17.02 18.09
CA MET A 503 -26.21 -15.89 17.66
C MET A 503 -24.77 -16.01 18.20
N GLY A 504 -24.59 -16.42 19.45
CA GLY A 504 -23.26 -16.69 20.02
C GLY A 504 -22.55 -17.84 19.30
N VAL A 505 -23.24 -18.97 19.10
CA VAL A 505 -22.68 -20.14 18.39
C VAL A 505 -22.28 -19.80 16.96
N THR A 506 -23.16 -19.10 16.23
CA THR A 506 -22.85 -18.70 14.84
C THR A 506 -21.75 -17.66 14.76
N ALA A 507 -21.63 -16.75 15.72
CA ALA A 507 -20.49 -15.85 15.82
C ALA A 507 -19.17 -16.61 16.02
N VAL A 508 -19.13 -17.57 16.94
CA VAL A 508 -17.97 -18.44 17.13
C VAL A 508 -17.64 -19.21 15.85
N LEU A 509 -18.65 -19.73 15.15
CA LEU A 509 -18.43 -20.43 13.89
C LEU A 509 -17.81 -19.53 12.80
N VAL A 510 -18.21 -18.25 12.71
CA VAL A 510 -17.54 -17.27 11.82
C VAL A 510 -16.05 -17.18 12.16
N LEU A 511 -15.71 -17.04 13.45
CA LEU A 511 -14.34 -16.91 13.91
C LEU A 511 -13.53 -18.19 13.68
N VAL A 512 -14.15 -19.37 13.85
CA VAL A 512 -13.52 -20.67 13.55
C VAL A 512 -13.24 -20.80 12.05
N VAL A 513 -14.20 -20.44 11.19
CA VAL A 513 -13.99 -20.47 9.73
C VAL A 513 -12.87 -19.52 9.31
N ALA A 514 -12.78 -18.33 9.91
CA ALA A 514 -11.66 -17.40 9.71
C ALA A 514 -10.32 -17.99 10.17
N GLY A 515 -10.27 -18.62 11.35
CA GLY A 515 -9.09 -19.32 11.83
C GLY A 515 -8.65 -20.45 10.88
N LEU A 516 -9.60 -21.23 10.36
CA LEU A 516 -9.33 -22.31 9.41
C LEU A 516 -8.86 -21.77 8.04
N SER A 517 -9.42 -20.67 7.55
CA SER A 517 -9.02 -20.09 6.25
C SER A 517 -7.56 -19.63 6.26
N SER A 518 -7.06 -19.14 7.40
CA SER A 518 -5.65 -18.76 7.56
C SER A 518 -4.66 -19.92 7.52
N ARG A 519 -5.12 -21.17 7.62
CA ARG A 519 -4.29 -22.39 7.68
C ARG A 519 -4.46 -23.29 6.44
N THR A 520 -4.97 -22.74 5.36
CA THR A 520 -5.12 -23.47 4.09
C THR A 520 -3.75 -23.70 3.44
N PRO A 521 -3.58 -24.75 2.62
CA PRO A 521 -2.36 -24.96 1.83
C PRO A 521 -1.99 -23.74 0.99
N ALA A 522 -3.00 -23.10 0.37
CA ALA A 522 -2.85 -21.85 -0.38
C ALA A 522 -2.14 -20.76 0.45
N MET A 523 -2.59 -20.52 1.69
CA MET A 523 -1.94 -19.55 2.58
C MET A 523 -0.54 -19.99 3.02
N HIS A 524 -0.34 -21.28 3.28
CA HIS A 524 0.94 -21.81 3.73
C HIS A 524 2.02 -21.69 2.66
N ASP A 525 1.77 -22.24 1.47
CA ASP A 525 2.73 -22.26 0.36
C ASP A 525 3.10 -20.84 -0.06
N ALA A 526 2.10 -19.98 -0.13
CA ALA A 526 2.29 -18.61 -0.53
C ALA A 526 3.04 -17.80 0.54
N THR A 527 2.84 -18.08 1.83
CA THR A 527 3.65 -17.50 2.92
C THR A 527 5.13 -17.88 2.78
N LEU A 528 5.43 -19.15 2.48
CA LEU A 528 6.80 -19.62 2.31
C LEU A 528 7.49 -18.96 1.11
N VAL A 529 6.77 -18.79 0.00
CA VAL A 529 7.30 -18.14 -1.20
C VAL A 529 7.63 -16.67 -0.96
N VAL A 530 6.81 -15.94 -0.20
CA VAL A 530 7.17 -14.57 0.22
C VAL A 530 8.37 -14.60 1.16
N ALA A 531 8.40 -15.52 2.14
CA ALA A 531 9.50 -15.61 3.10
C ALA A 531 10.87 -15.83 2.45
N GLN A 532 10.92 -16.57 1.34
CA GLN A 532 12.15 -16.74 0.55
C GLN A 532 12.69 -15.40 0.02
N ARG A 533 11.81 -14.46 -0.35
CA ARG A 533 12.19 -13.12 -0.81
C ARG A 533 12.76 -12.22 0.29
N TYR A 534 12.64 -12.59 1.56
CA TYR A 534 13.18 -11.82 2.70
C TYR A 534 14.39 -12.49 3.36
N GLN A 535 14.87 -13.60 2.78
CA GLN A 535 16.04 -14.32 3.27
C GLN A 535 17.28 -13.95 2.46
N VAL A 536 18.37 -13.64 3.16
CA VAL A 536 19.71 -13.60 2.59
C VAL A 536 20.25 -15.03 2.61
N THR A 537 20.46 -15.59 1.43
CA THR A 537 20.94 -16.95 1.20
C THR A 537 22.08 -16.90 0.17
N PRO A 538 22.90 -17.97 0.05
CA PRO A 538 23.95 -18.01 -0.97
C PRO A 538 23.46 -17.84 -2.42
N THR A 539 22.17 -18.10 -2.67
CA THR A 539 21.53 -18.03 -3.99
C THR A 539 20.48 -16.91 -4.05
N SER A 540 20.55 -15.91 -3.16
CA SER A 540 19.61 -14.79 -3.17
C SER A 540 19.86 -13.89 -4.37
N GLU A 541 18.79 -13.50 -5.07
CA GLU A 541 18.86 -12.80 -6.37
C GLU A 541 19.55 -11.42 -6.33
N VAL A 542 19.63 -10.77 -5.16
CA VAL A 542 20.11 -9.38 -5.03
C VAL A 542 21.32 -9.25 -4.11
N LEU A 543 21.22 -9.73 -2.87
CA LEU A 543 22.33 -9.76 -1.92
C LEU A 543 22.46 -11.14 -1.29
N ASN A 544 23.61 -11.77 -1.53
CA ASN A 544 24.03 -12.99 -0.84
C ASN A 544 24.89 -12.65 0.40
N GLN A 545 25.28 -13.70 1.14
CA GLN A 545 26.00 -13.52 2.40
C GLN A 545 27.41 -12.92 2.21
N ASP A 546 28.10 -13.24 1.12
CA ASP A 546 29.43 -12.69 0.83
C ASP A 546 29.37 -11.20 0.49
N GLU A 547 28.37 -10.79 -0.30
CA GLU A 547 28.10 -9.38 -0.58
C GLU A 547 27.76 -8.61 0.70
N MET A 548 26.91 -9.17 1.56
CA MET A 548 26.62 -8.60 2.87
C MET A 548 27.87 -8.48 3.76
N ASN A 549 28.80 -9.44 3.71
CA ASN A 549 30.06 -9.35 4.44
C ASN A 549 30.90 -8.16 3.96
N VAL A 550 30.99 -7.92 2.65
CA VAL A 550 31.67 -6.74 2.09
C VAL A 550 30.97 -5.45 2.54
N ILE A 551 29.64 -5.37 2.41
CA ILE A 551 28.86 -4.19 2.80
C ILE A 551 29.05 -3.86 4.28
N ASN A 552 29.12 -4.87 5.16
CA ASN A 552 29.29 -4.67 6.60
C ASN A 552 30.70 -4.16 6.99
N GLU A 553 31.72 -4.36 6.14
CA GLU A 553 33.07 -3.84 6.38
C GLU A 553 33.27 -2.43 5.83
N ILE A 554 32.50 -2.02 4.82
CA ILE A 554 32.57 -0.68 4.20
C ILE A 554 32.61 0.46 5.24
N PRO A 555 31.75 0.49 6.30
CA PRO A 555 31.76 1.57 7.27
C PRO A 555 33.07 1.73 8.06
N LYS A 556 33.88 0.67 8.14
CA LYS A 556 35.16 0.65 8.85
C LYS A 556 36.33 1.09 7.97
N ILE A 557 36.17 1.01 6.66
CA ILE A 557 37.24 1.19 5.66
C ILE A 557 37.06 2.52 4.91
N VAL A 558 35.87 2.75 4.37
CA VAL A 558 35.59 3.91 3.50
C VAL A 558 35.21 5.11 4.37
N PRO A 559 35.82 6.30 4.19
CA PRO A 559 35.39 7.53 4.87
C PRO A 559 33.96 7.93 4.48
N LYS A 560 33.22 8.59 5.38
CA LYS A 560 31.83 9.04 5.10
C LYS A 560 31.72 10.07 3.97
N GLY A 561 32.76 10.87 3.75
CA GLY A 561 32.78 11.92 2.73
C GLY A 561 33.27 11.45 1.36
N ASP A 562 33.58 10.16 1.21
CA ASP A 562 34.02 9.56 -0.04
C ASP A 562 32.81 8.94 -0.77
N THR A 563 32.87 8.95 -2.10
CA THR A 563 31.89 8.29 -2.97
C THR A 563 32.42 6.91 -3.37
N ILE A 564 31.56 5.90 -3.32
CA ILE A 564 31.87 4.56 -3.84
C ILE A 564 31.31 4.46 -5.26
N VAL A 565 32.18 4.13 -6.21
CA VAL A 565 31.83 3.78 -7.57
C VAL A 565 31.19 2.40 -7.56
N ASN A 566 30.03 2.27 -8.19
CA ASN A 566 29.26 1.03 -8.17
C ASN A 566 28.55 0.76 -9.49
N ASN A 567 28.23 -0.51 -9.74
CA ASN A 567 27.31 -0.92 -10.79
C ASN A 567 25.90 -1.03 -10.17
N PRO A 568 24.93 -0.17 -10.52
CA PRO A 568 23.61 -0.21 -9.90
C PRO A 568 22.79 -1.44 -10.28
N TRP A 569 23.28 -2.30 -11.19
CA TRP A 569 22.63 -3.56 -11.59
C TRP A 569 22.96 -4.75 -10.70
N ASP A 570 23.83 -4.58 -9.70
CA ASP A 570 24.09 -5.55 -8.63
C ASP A 570 23.52 -5.07 -7.28
N GLY A 571 23.80 -5.80 -6.20
CA GLY A 571 23.32 -5.46 -4.86
C GLY A 571 23.90 -4.17 -4.24
N SER A 572 24.82 -3.47 -4.90
CA SER A 572 25.59 -2.36 -4.33
C SER A 572 24.75 -1.13 -4.02
N ALA A 573 23.61 -0.93 -4.71
CA ALA A 573 22.68 0.16 -4.41
C ALA A 573 22.23 0.17 -2.94
N TYR A 574 22.22 -0.97 -2.25
CA TYR A 574 21.85 -1.05 -0.84
C TYR A 574 22.88 -0.44 0.13
N ILE A 575 24.11 -0.20 -0.31
CA ILE A 575 25.19 0.34 0.52
C ILE A 575 24.80 1.68 1.14
N TYR A 576 24.05 2.52 0.42
CA TYR A 576 23.62 3.81 0.95
C TYR A 576 22.73 3.66 2.19
N ALA A 577 21.68 2.82 2.10
CA ALA A 577 20.80 2.57 3.24
C ALA A 577 21.43 1.73 4.36
N LEU A 578 22.25 0.72 4.02
CA LEU A 578 22.76 -0.26 4.98
C LEU A 578 24.09 0.15 5.64
N ALA A 579 24.97 0.84 4.90
CA ALA A 579 26.33 1.16 5.31
C ALA A 579 26.63 2.66 5.41
N ASP A 580 25.65 3.53 5.12
CA ASP A 580 25.82 4.99 5.22
C ASP A 580 27.02 5.50 4.40
N ARG A 581 27.06 5.16 3.11
CA ARG A 581 28.09 5.66 2.18
C ARG A 581 27.49 6.12 0.87
N HIS A 582 28.05 7.19 0.33
CA HIS A 582 27.65 7.77 -0.95
C HIS A 582 28.04 6.85 -2.09
N LEU A 583 27.19 6.87 -3.12
CA LEU A 583 27.33 6.04 -4.31
C LEU A 583 27.31 6.91 -5.56
N THR A 584 27.90 6.38 -6.63
CA THR A 584 27.72 6.95 -7.97
C THR A 584 26.29 6.77 -8.48
N SER A 585 25.61 5.69 -8.08
CA SER A 585 24.20 5.47 -8.37
C SER A 585 23.48 4.81 -7.18
N TYR A 586 22.28 5.33 -6.86
CA TYR A 586 21.49 4.98 -5.67
C TYR A 586 20.30 4.08 -5.98
N HIS A 587 20.07 3.76 -7.25
CA HIS A 587 18.95 2.96 -7.69
C HIS A 587 19.35 2.21 -8.96
N PHE A 588 18.63 1.16 -9.31
CA PHE A 588 18.74 0.54 -10.63
C PHE A 588 18.46 1.59 -11.71
N GLU A 589 19.52 2.11 -12.33
CA GLU A 589 19.46 3.20 -13.29
C GLU A 589 19.75 2.71 -14.70
N PHE A 590 18.89 3.12 -15.62
CA PHE A 590 19.03 2.86 -17.05
C PHE A 590 19.93 3.89 -17.76
N LYS A 591 20.39 4.93 -17.04
CA LYS A 591 21.23 6.01 -17.58
C LYS A 591 22.40 6.29 -16.66
N ILE A 592 23.57 6.52 -17.25
CA ILE A 592 24.76 6.97 -16.52
C ILE A 592 24.70 8.48 -16.33
N SER A 593 25.07 8.95 -15.14
CA SER A 593 25.31 10.36 -14.90
C SER A 593 26.49 10.87 -15.74
N PRO A 594 26.31 11.94 -16.52
CA PRO A 594 27.44 12.62 -17.17
C PRO A 594 28.55 12.99 -16.19
N LYS A 595 28.20 13.18 -14.90
CA LYS A 595 29.12 13.49 -13.80
C LYS A 595 30.18 12.39 -13.58
N TYR A 596 29.82 11.13 -13.79
CA TYR A 596 30.69 9.97 -13.52
C TYR A 596 31.03 9.20 -14.79
N ALA A 597 30.83 9.82 -15.96
CA ALA A 597 30.91 9.11 -17.23
C ALA A 597 32.33 8.65 -17.55
N ALA A 598 33.37 9.44 -17.24
CA ALA A 598 34.74 9.00 -17.47
C ALA A 598 35.11 7.87 -16.50
N ILE A 599 34.71 7.98 -15.22
CA ILE A 599 34.91 6.89 -14.26
C ILE A 599 34.22 5.61 -14.72
N ILE A 600 32.93 5.65 -15.05
CA ILE A 600 32.15 4.43 -15.34
C ILE A 600 32.62 3.74 -16.63
N ASN A 601 32.92 4.51 -17.68
CA ASN A 601 33.27 3.94 -18.98
C ASN A 601 34.76 3.56 -19.08
N ASP A 602 35.65 4.35 -18.47
CA ASP A 602 37.08 4.33 -18.78
C ASP A 602 37.97 4.04 -17.54
N LEU A 603 37.42 3.52 -16.43
CA LEU A 603 38.20 3.24 -15.21
C LEU A 603 39.46 2.39 -15.48
N LYS A 604 39.37 1.40 -16.38
CA LYS A 604 40.49 0.55 -16.79
C LYS A 604 41.67 1.32 -17.39
N ASP A 605 41.40 2.51 -17.95
CA ASP A 605 42.35 3.38 -18.62
C ASP A 605 42.82 4.53 -17.72
N ALA A 606 42.55 4.50 -16.40
CA ALA A 606 42.85 5.59 -15.47
C ALA A 606 44.32 6.08 -15.48
N ARG A 607 45.27 5.21 -15.85
CA ARG A 607 46.70 5.59 -15.95
C ARG A 607 47.03 6.39 -17.22
N THR A 608 46.27 6.21 -18.28
CA THR A 608 46.51 6.82 -19.60
C THR A 608 45.49 7.90 -19.94
N ASN A 609 44.33 7.88 -19.29
CA ASN A 609 43.27 8.87 -19.41
C ASN A 609 43.24 9.77 -18.15
N PRO A 610 43.85 10.98 -18.20
CA PRO A 610 43.89 11.88 -17.05
C PRO A 610 42.51 12.38 -16.60
N GLU A 611 41.51 12.29 -17.47
CA GLU A 611 40.13 12.67 -17.16
C GLU A 611 39.54 11.81 -16.03
N VAL A 612 39.84 10.51 -16.04
CA VAL A 612 39.34 9.57 -15.01
C VAL A 612 39.83 9.98 -13.63
N CYS A 613 41.13 10.21 -13.47
CA CYS A 613 41.68 10.63 -12.18
C CYS A 613 41.28 12.05 -11.77
N ARG A 614 40.97 12.93 -12.74
CA ARG A 614 40.36 14.22 -12.45
C ARG A 614 38.99 14.04 -11.79
N GLU A 615 38.09 13.26 -12.40
CA GLU A 615 36.75 13.00 -11.84
C GLU A 615 36.83 12.25 -10.50
N VAL A 616 37.71 11.24 -10.37
CA VAL A 616 37.92 10.51 -9.10
C VAL A 616 38.29 11.46 -7.97
N ASN A 617 39.22 12.39 -8.21
CA ASN A 617 39.67 13.34 -7.20
C ASN A 617 38.65 14.45 -6.94
N GLU A 618 37.96 14.94 -7.98
CA GLU A 618 36.93 15.97 -7.87
C GLU A 618 35.74 15.50 -7.01
N TYR A 619 35.30 14.26 -7.22
CA TYR A 619 34.12 13.70 -6.55
C TYR A 619 34.45 12.77 -5.38
N LYS A 620 35.72 12.70 -4.98
CA LYS A 620 36.23 11.81 -3.92
C LYS A 620 35.81 10.35 -4.13
N ALA A 621 35.76 9.94 -5.40
CA ALA A 621 35.31 8.62 -5.82
C ALA A 621 36.47 7.62 -5.81
N HIS A 622 37.17 7.49 -4.69
CA HIS A 622 38.41 6.72 -4.58
C HIS A 622 38.22 5.22 -4.39
N TRP A 623 36.96 4.77 -4.35
CA TRP A 623 36.60 3.39 -4.01
C TRP A 623 35.71 2.82 -5.10
N TYR A 624 35.93 1.55 -5.44
CA TYR A 624 35.06 0.79 -6.32
C TYR A 624 34.63 -0.48 -5.61
N VAL A 625 33.34 -0.80 -5.66
CA VAL A 625 32.80 -2.06 -5.12
C VAL A 625 32.34 -2.94 -6.26
N HIS A 626 32.80 -4.19 -6.27
CA HIS A 626 32.36 -5.20 -7.21
C HIS A 626 31.59 -6.29 -6.46
N LEU A 627 30.30 -6.40 -6.78
CA LEU A 627 29.40 -7.45 -6.30
C LEU A 627 28.91 -8.29 -7.49
N GLU A 628 28.15 -9.36 -7.22
CA GLU A 628 27.70 -10.27 -8.28
C GLU A 628 26.38 -9.81 -8.87
N ASN A 629 26.34 -9.65 -10.18
CA ASN A 629 25.08 -9.43 -10.90
C ASN A 629 24.40 -10.79 -11.16
N GLN A 630 23.83 -11.40 -10.13
CA GLN A 630 23.23 -12.74 -10.22
C GLN A 630 22.01 -12.83 -11.15
N GLY A 631 21.32 -11.71 -11.40
CA GLY A 631 20.02 -11.73 -12.09
C GLY A 631 20.02 -11.31 -13.56
N ASN A 632 21.13 -10.78 -14.10
CA ASN A 632 21.26 -10.36 -15.50
C ASN A 632 20.02 -9.60 -16.03
N PHE A 633 19.52 -8.62 -15.25
CA PHE A 633 18.21 -8.00 -15.41
C PHE A 633 18.05 -7.01 -16.60
N GLY A 634 18.83 -7.16 -17.67
CA GLY A 634 18.73 -6.30 -18.86
C GLY A 634 20.02 -6.25 -19.69
N PRO A 635 20.09 -6.84 -20.89
CA PRO A 635 21.36 -7.11 -21.57
C PRO A 635 22.02 -5.92 -22.30
N SER A 636 21.32 -4.79 -22.51
CA SER A 636 21.87 -3.63 -23.23
C SER A 636 22.53 -2.60 -22.31
N GLU A 637 21.88 -2.25 -21.21
CA GLU A 637 22.27 -1.17 -20.30
C GLU A 637 23.35 -1.60 -19.31
N GLN A 638 23.46 -2.90 -19.03
CA GLN A 638 24.57 -3.44 -18.23
C GLN A 638 25.93 -3.20 -18.89
N LYS A 639 25.99 -3.23 -20.24
CA LYS A 639 27.23 -3.00 -20.99
C LYS A 639 27.85 -1.64 -20.73
N ASN A 640 27.03 -0.68 -20.29
CA ASN A 640 27.50 0.64 -19.91
C ASN A 640 28.47 0.60 -18.71
N TYR A 641 28.49 -0.49 -17.94
CA TYR A 641 29.35 -0.66 -16.76
C TYR A 641 30.49 -1.67 -16.99
N ASP A 642 30.67 -2.18 -18.21
CA ASP A 642 31.74 -3.14 -18.56
C ASP A 642 33.14 -2.56 -18.28
N GLY A 643 33.30 -1.23 -18.38
CA GLY A 643 34.54 -0.53 -18.06
C GLY A 643 34.99 -0.71 -16.62
N LEU A 644 34.04 -0.78 -15.67
CA LEU A 644 34.31 -1.03 -14.25
C LEU A 644 34.78 -2.47 -14.00
N VAL A 645 34.14 -3.44 -14.66
CA VAL A 645 34.50 -4.85 -14.52
C VAL A 645 35.87 -5.11 -15.16
N ALA A 646 36.11 -4.57 -16.36
CA ALA A 646 37.40 -4.69 -17.04
C ALA A 646 38.57 -4.09 -16.24
N ALA A 647 38.31 -3.08 -15.39
CA ALA A 647 39.34 -2.49 -14.54
C ALA A 647 39.91 -3.48 -13.49
N ILE A 648 39.15 -4.50 -13.10
CA ILE A 648 39.57 -5.53 -12.12
C ILE A 648 40.79 -6.32 -12.62
N ASP A 649 40.87 -6.57 -13.93
CA ASP A 649 41.95 -7.32 -14.57
C ASP A 649 43.18 -6.45 -14.90
N THR A 650 43.23 -5.21 -14.41
CA THR A 650 44.33 -4.25 -14.63
C THR A 650 45.05 -3.89 -13.33
N ASP A 651 46.07 -3.02 -13.41
CA ASP A 651 46.83 -2.55 -12.26
C ASP A 651 46.29 -1.23 -11.66
N VAL A 652 45.09 -0.79 -12.04
CA VAL A 652 44.50 0.49 -11.60
C VAL A 652 43.76 0.42 -10.26
N LEU A 653 43.48 -0.80 -9.79
CA LEU A 653 42.76 -1.10 -8.56
C LEU A 653 43.63 -1.88 -7.58
N THR A 654 43.44 -1.65 -6.28
CA THR A 654 44.05 -2.45 -5.22
C THR A 654 42.95 -3.03 -4.33
N PRO A 655 42.85 -4.37 -4.20
CA PRO A 655 41.84 -4.99 -3.35
C PRO A 655 42.11 -4.67 -1.87
N VAL A 656 41.06 -4.29 -1.14
CA VAL A 656 41.15 -3.89 0.28
C VAL A 656 40.43 -4.89 1.19
N TYR A 657 39.26 -5.37 0.78
CA TYR A 657 38.54 -6.42 1.49
C TYR A 657 37.76 -7.29 0.51
N SER A 658 37.79 -8.62 0.71
CA SER A 658 37.08 -9.57 -0.13
C SER A 658 36.35 -10.61 0.71
N SER A 659 35.17 -11.03 0.25
CA SER A 659 34.44 -12.21 0.73
C SER A 659 33.96 -12.97 -0.49
N GLY A 660 34.38 -14.22 -0.66
CA GLY A 660 34.14 -14.94 -1.91
C GLY A 660 34.71 -14.17 -3.12
N PRO A 661 33.96 -14.05 -4.24
CA PRO A 661 34.36 -13.25 -5.39
C PRO A 661 34.11 -11.74 -5.22
N MET A 662 33.43 -11.31 -4.16
CA MET A 662 33.03 -9.91 -3.95
C MET A 662 34.16 -9.13 -3.32
N THR A 663 34.45 -7.93 -3.84
CA THR A 663 35.62 -7.16 -3.38
C THR A 663 35.36 -5.67 -3.36
N LEU A 664 35.84 -5.03 -2.28
CA LEU A 664 36.01 -3.58 -2.19
C LEU A 664 37.44 -3.22 -2.61
N TYR A 665 37.56 -2.32 -3.59
CA TYR A 665 38.82 -1.86 -4.16
C TYR A 665 39.09 -0.39 -3.82
N ARG A 666 40.37 -0.04 -3.66
CA ARG A 666 40.90 1.32 -3.75
C ARG A 666 41.29 1.58 -5.21
N ILE A 667 40.88 2.72 -5.77
CA ILE A 667 41.30 3.16 -7.10
C ILE A 667 42.70 3.78 -6.97
N SER A 668 43.73 2.93 -6.98
CA SER A 668 45.11 3.30 -6.66
C SER A 668 45.86 3.98 -7.81
N ALA A 669 45.34 3.91 -9.05
CA ALA A 669 45.89 4.66 -10.18
C ALA A 669 45.87 6.18 -9.97
N CYS A 670 44.97 6.70 -9.12
CA CYS A 670 44.71 8.12 -8.94
C CYS A 670 45.20 8.69 -7.59
N ASP A 671 45.97 7.93 -6.81
CA ASP A 671 46.50 8.34 -5.51
C ASP A 671 47.68 9.35 -5.59
N ASN A 672 48.03 9.82 -6.80
CA ASN A 672 49.18 10.70 -7.06
C ASN A 672 48.85 12.19 -7.09
#